data_AF-A0A521E234-F1
#
_entry.id   AF-A0A521E234-F1
#
_cell.length_a   1.000
_cell.length_b   1.000
_cell.length_c   1.000
_cell.angle_alpha   90.00
_cell.angle_beta   90.00
_cell.angle_gamma   90.00
#
_symmetry.space_group_name_H-M   'P 1'
#
loop_
_entity.id
_entity.type
_entity.pdbx_description
1 polymer ?
#
loop_
_entity_poly.entity_id
_entity_poly.type
_entity_poly.pdbx_seq_one_letter_code
_entity_poly.pdbx_strand_id
1 'polypeptide(L)'
;MKPTKYIFFIIFIFSLSHLSAQDSLFIFMDGNTLDKYAEAEVDSMKLNNSNTTPDRFIIYHNNGLFNHYYTPVTDSIVFNWQKPALTQDSILKRLDDAYHILYFDSYADYHYNSIVLMSDVRSDDIFKGGGDAGDQRQLYKLSQFDTSEGALGGLWRIYYEGINRCNYILSSLDEVVDGEPVVLESVRSETLFLRAYYLHWLWKFWGDVFYTENPFKDPYSQNLYEANEIYTIIMQDIDAIIDAGNLPMKLEQNDTRASRAATLMLKARVVMYQRDESRYAEVLGDMNTIIDSKQFGLLPKFADIWPREGEFCVESIFEVNHRSDPGKDWGDSWVGYGTNLPAFCSPSNLTGSDQLSGINNYKGGWGFGPVRPELVDIFENGDGRLAASVNYFSNGTYTPRFQNTGYFLAKYAARENYNDAPFGQDLNFENNLRIFRYAEVLLNAAELMVVQGVAPTGSLTPQECLDLVRERAGIASIPATAENIKLERRREFVGEGMRFWDLVRWGDADILTEDLPEWSSTRTWNESKKYLKHPDDPYRVSKIKHLKTTNVTNHSAVAYYQIESRGKAPLTECWFTYSKYADNNSTPKKITISLNENTSDIYKIELGELAGGIGYLVQFYATNSFGTSCSNSAFLQTPTNISTQGISSTSYNSLTAGGIAAAGDHTEYVSRGLLASRNAYSLLHEEGATVISNDIGPGSGNFECELSGLASNTNYYLRAYVIHEGGGIDYGAYIQITTHSRISTREVTILSHSSLTSGGIIEDDGLTEYVSRGLVATTAYSPPELNNPDQEVIVSDIGPGNGDFECELTGLASNTSYQIRAYGVTENGVVDYGNTISIKTQDKEQLDLLNTSSGTSSKSWVINKAVPGHIGVGPFGGEGTEWFAAEPDFYVGKGLYDDVITFHTDGTYAYDPGVGGTVLVENSVTIVPYANGISYGGGLRGVSVGDVLISDYSFNGVHIVFPEMTVVSYIPSNWVLLNPTYRVVSLTKDELILLMDDDTVNMTWRFVFKPKVADI
;
A
#
# COMPACT_ATOMS: atom_id res chain seq x y z
N MET A 1 -41.93 -10.43 32.69
CA MET A 1 -42.08 -8.96 32.63
C MET A 1 -40.77 -8.40 32.09
N LYS A 2 -40.81 -7.66 30.98
CA LYS A 2 -39.62 -7.05 30.35
C LYS A 2 -38.99 -6.02 31.33
N PRO A 3 -37.66 -5.94 31.48
CA PRO A 3 -37.03 -4.80 32.12
C PRO A 3 -36.76 -3.73 31.06
N THR A 4 -37.53 -2.65 31.12
CA THR A 4 -37.25 -1.37 30.45
C THR A 4 -36.03 -0.75 31.15
N LYS A 5 -34.91 -0.57 30.45
CA LYS A 5 -33.73 0.11 31.00
C LYS A 5 -34.01 1.62 31.11
N TYR A 6 -34.23 2.11 32.33
CA TYR A 6 -34.00 3.52 32.68
C TYR A 6 -32.73 3.57 33.52
N ILE A 7 -31.77 4.44 33.17
CA ILE A 7 -30.54 4.66 33.95
C ILE A 7 -30.47 6.13 34.35
N PHE A 8 -30.26 6.39 35.64
CA PHE A 8 -30.09 7.71 36.27
C PHE A 8 -28.65 8.21 36.10
N PHE A 9 -28.46 9.53 35.91
CA PHE A 9 -27.15 10.19 35.99
C PHE A 9 -27.01 11.04 37.26
N ILE A 10 -25.80 11.06 37.83
CA ILE A 10 -25.36 11.94 38.92
C ILE A 10 -24.72 13.20 38.28
N ILE A 11 -25.28 14.37 38.55
CA ILE A 11 -24.79 15.67 38.05
C ILE A 11 -23.90 16.30 39.13
N PHE A 12 -22.65 16.66 38.79
CA PHE A 12 -21.82 17.55 39.60
C PHE A 12 -22.07 19.01 39.19
N ILE A 13 -22.54 19.84 40.12
CA ILE A 13 -22.69 21.29 39.91
C ILE A 13 -21.47 21.97 40.53
N PHE A 14 -20.59 22.55 39.70
CA PHE A 14 -19.56 23.49 40.15
C PHE A 14 -20.06 24.92 39.96
N SER A 15 -20.04 25.74 41.02
CA SER A 15 -20.28 27.17 40.90
C SER A 15 -18.98 27.89 40.49
N LEU A 16 -18.86 28.22 39.20
CA LEU A 16 -17.85 29.16 38.72
C LEU A 16 -18.41 30.57 38.90
N SER A 17 -17.79 31.35 39.79
CA SER A 17 -18.34 32.59 40.34
C SER A 17 -18.21 33.84 39.45
N HIS A 18 -17.99 33.72 38.13
CA HIS A 18 -17.71 34.87 37.25
C HIS A 18 -18.53 34.92 35.94
N LEU A 19 -19.72 34.33 35.89
CA LEU A 19 -20.69 34.56 34.81
C LEU A 19 -22.05 34.96 35.41
N SER A 20 -22.45 36.22 35.23
CA SER A 20 -23.79 36.69 35.58
C SER A 20 -24.79 36.24 34.51
N ALA A 21 -25.28 35.02 34.61
CA ALA A 21 -26.53 34.58 34.00
C ALA A 21 -27.03 33.35 34.75
N GLN A 22 -28.23 33.45 35.33
CA GLN A 22 -28.83 32.44 36.20
C GLN A 22 -29.45 31.25 35.44
N ASP A 23 -29.26 31.12 34.11
CA ASP A 23 -30.15 30.31 33.27
C ASP A 23 -29.42 29.33 32.32
N SER A 24 -28.30 28.72 32.72
CA SER A 24 -27.57 27.75 31.87
C SER A 24 -27.12 26.50 32.63
N LEU A 25 -27.50 25.32 32.12
CA LEU A 25 -27.00 24.01 32.58
C LEU A 25 -25.87 23.55 31.66
N PHE A 26 -24.73 23.18 32.24
CA PHE A 26 -23.57 22.65 31.54
C PHE A 26 -23.47 21.13 31.74
N ILE A 27 -23.35 20.37 30.65
CA ILE A 27 -23.14 18.92 30.66
C ILE A 27 -21.78 18.65 30.01
N PHE A 28 -20.89 17.97 30.75
CA PHE A 28 -19.59 17.50 30.26
C PHE A 28 -19.65 15.98 30.06
N MET A 29 -19.26 15.51 28.87
CA MET A 29 -19.11 14.10 28.55
C MET A 29 -17.73 13.87 27.93
N ASP A 30 -17.06 12.77 28.29
CA ASP A 30 -15.81 12.38 27.62
C ASP A 30 -16.10 11.72 26.26
N GLY A 31 -15.13 11.78 25.33
CA GLY A 31 -15.29 11.30 23.96
C GLY A 31 -15.56 9.80 23.84
N ASN A 32 -14.89 8.99 24.67
CA ASN A 32 -15.07 7.53 24.70
C ASN A 32 -16.47 7.11 25.15
N THR A 33 -17.10 7.91 26.00
CA THR A 33 -18.46 7.71 26.47
C THR A 33 -19.46 8.10 25.39
N LEU A 34 -19.19 9.16 24.63
CA LEU A 34 -20.04 9.62 23.53
C LEU A 34 -20.06 8.64 22.34
N ASP A 35 -18.90 8.13 21.93
CA ASP A 35 -18.79 7.16 20.83
C ASP A 35 -19.50 5.83 21.17
N LYS A 36 -19.38 5.36 22.42
CA LYS A 36 -20.14 4.21 22.92
C LYS A 36 -21.66 4.40 22.91
N TYR A 37 -22.14 5.64 22.97
CA TYR A 37 -23.57 5.96 22.90
C TYR A 37 -24.06 6.18 21.47
N ALA A 38 -23.19 6.68 20.57
CA ALA A 38 -23.46 6.75 19.14
C ALA A 38 -23.59 5.35 18.50
N GLU A 39 -22.84 4.37 18.98
CA GLU A 39 -22.94 2.97 18.56
C GLU A 39 -24.17 2.23 19.11
N ALA A 40 -24.85 2.79 20.12
CA ALA A 40 -25.96 2.12 20.81
C ALA A 40 -27.37 2.53 20.30
N GLU A 41 -27.46 3.28 19.20
CA GLU A 41 -28.72 3.82 18.62
C GLU A 41 -29.68 4.39 19.69
N VAL A 42 -29.16 5.26 20.56
CA VAL A 42 -30.02 5.98 21.51
C VAL A 42 -30.67 7.16 20.78
N ASP A 43 -31.83 6.93 20.16
CA ASP A 43 -32.61 7.94 19.41
C ASP A 43 -33.09 9.13 20.25
N SER A 44 -33.03 9.05 21.59
CA SER A 44 -33.46 10.16 22.45
C SER A 44 -32.86 10.11 23.86
N MET A 45 -32.47 11.29 24.36
CA MET A 45 -32.12 11.52 25.76
C MET A 45 -33.28 12.24 26.46
N LYS A 46 -33.87 11.66 27.51
CA LYS A 46 -34.91 12.32 28.33
C LYS A 46 -34.33 12.81 29.66
N LEU A 47 -34.23 14.13 29.83
CA LEU A 47 -33.96 14.75 31.12
C LEU A 47 -35.26 14.80 31.94
N ASN A 48 -35.36 13.97 32.97
CA ASN A 48 -36.42 14.07 33.97
C ASN A 48 -35.86 14.78 35.22
N ASN A 49 -36.04 16.09 35.33
CA ASN A 49 -36.19 16.67 36.65
C ASN A 49 -37.05 17.94 36.69
N SER A 50 -37.78 18.05 37.79
CA SER A 50 -38.83 19.01 38.10
C SER A 50 -38.32 20.43 38.39
N ASN A 51 -39.11 21.43 37.96
CA ASN A 51 -39.26 22.78 38.51
C ASN A 51 -38.17 23.85 38.27
N THR A 52 -37.38 23.78 37.20
CA THR A 52 -36.81 24.97 36.53
C THR A 52 -36.21 24.53 35.20
N THR A 53 -36.83 24.88 34.08
CA THR A 53 -36.23 24.68 32.75
C THR A 53 -35.24 25.82 32.50
N PRO A 54 -33.92 25.57 32.35
CA PRO A 54 -32.99 26.60 31.94
C PRO A 54 -33.27 27.01 30.49
N ASP A 55 -33.19 28.31 30.19
CA ASP A 55 -33.43 28.87 28.85
C ASP A 55 -32.31 28.50 27.84
N ARG A 56 -31.17 27.99 28.33
CA ARG A 56 -30.02 27.61 27.50
C ARG A 56 -29.35 26.32 27.97
N PHE A 57 -29.04 25.46 27.00
CA PHE A 57 -28.18 24.29 27.16
C PHE A 57 -26.90 24.50 26.34
N ILE A 58 -25.74 24.26 26.95
CA ILE A 58 -24.44 24.31 26.26
C ILE A 58 -23.71 22.99 26.55
N ILE A 59 -23.44 22.22 25.48
CA ILE A 59 -22.67 20.97 25.54
C ILE A 59 -21.26 21.28 25.04
N TYR A 60 -20.24 20.95 25.83
CA TYR A 60 -18.85 21.10 25.45
C TYR A 60 -18.30 19.78 24.87
N HIS A 61 -17.73 19.85 23.67
CA HIS A 61 -16.95 18.79 23.04
C HIS A 61 -15.51 19.29 22.83
N ASN A 62 -14.51 18.41 23.01
CA ASN A 62 -13.10 18.79 22.97
C ASN A 62 -12.60 19.35 21.62
N ASN A 63 -13.42 19.32 20.55
CA ASN A 63 -13.06 19.85 19.23
C ASN A 63 -13.99 20.96 18.68
N GLY A 64 -14.80 21.64 19.52
CA GLY A 64 -15.54 22.84 19.07
C GLY A 64 -16.78 23.19 19.89
N LEU A 65 -17.12 24.49 19.90
CA LEU A 65 -18.31 25.06 20.55
C LEU A 65 -19.56 24.85 19.69
N PHE A 66 -20.53 24.06 20.17
CA PHE A 66 -21.88 24.03 19.60
C PHE A 66 -22.79 24.98 20.39
N ASN A 67 -23.13 26.13 19.79
CA ASN A 67 -24.21 26.99 20.28
C ASN A 67 -25.48 26.68 19.48
N HIS A 68 -26.55 26.23 20.15
CA HIS A 68 -27.89 26.19 19.59
C HIS A 68 -28.87 26.91 20.51
N TYR A 69 -29.68 27.79 19.93
CA TYR A 69 -30.75 28.50 20.63
C TYR A 69 -32.07 27.76 20.40
N TYR A 70 -32.81 27.47 21.47
CA TYR A 70 -34.17 26.93 21.36
C TYR A 70 -35.16 27.79 22.15
N THR A 71 -36.35 27.97 21.59
CA THR A 71 -37.53 28.48 22.29
C THR A 71 -38.36 27.32 22.85
N PRO A 72 -38.88 27.39 24.07
CA PRO A 72 -39.55 26.27 24.71
C PRO A 72 -40.92 26.03 24.06
N VAL A 73 -41.09 24.86 23.46
CA VAL A 73 -42.42 24.28 23.23
C VAL A 73 -42.51 23.03 24.09
N THR A 74 -43.64 22.92 24.79
CA THR A 74 -44.02 21.88 25.74
C THR A 74 -43.79 20.47 25.20
N ASP A 75 -43.27 19.62 26.09
CA ASP A 75 -43.08 18.17 26.01
C ASP A 75 -41.99 17.64 25.06
N SER A 76 -40.94 17.08 25.69
CA SER A 76 -39.80 16.33 25.11
C SER A 76 -38.88 17.08 24.13
N ILE A 77 -37.65 17.36 24.57
CA ILE A 77 -36.53 17.65 23.67
C ILE A 77 -36.02 16.30 23.14
N VAL A 78 -36.16 16.07 21.83
CA VAL A 78 -35.59 14.91 21.14
C VAL A 78 -34.31 15.40 20.45
N PHE A 79 -33.16 14.84 20.84
CA PHE A 79 -31.90 15.05 20.13
C PHE A 79 -31.79 14.02 19.01
N ASN A 80 -32.06 14.42 17.76
CA ASN A 80 -31.73 13.59 16.61
C ASN A 80 -30.22 13.68 16.36
N TRP A 81 -29.48 12.68 16.83
CA TRP A 81 -28.08 12.51 16.47
C TRP A 81 -28.00 11.84 15.09
N GLN A 82 -27.60 12.59 14.07
CA GLN A 82 -27.09 11.98 12.84
C GLN A 82 -25.60 11.71 13.04
N LYS A 83 -25.16 10.46 12.78
CA LYS A 83 -23.73 10.14 12.65
C LYS A 83 -23.14 11.14 11.65
N PRO A 84 -22.11 11.93 12.03
CA PRO A 84 -21.45 12.82 11.09
C PRO A 84 -21.03 12.01 9.87
N ALA A 85 -21.22 12.57 8.67
CA ALA A 85 -20.70 11.95 7.46
C ALA A 85 -19.18 11.77 7.62
N LEU A 86 -18.69 10.57 7.31
CA LEU A 86 -17.26 10.29 7.39
C LEU A 86 -16.58 10.99 6.21
N THR A 87 -15.63 11.87 6.49
CA THR A 87 -14.92 12.63 5.45
C THR A 87 -13.48 12.14 5.23
N GLN A 88 -12.86 12.54 4.13
CA GLN A 88 -11.44 12.31 3.85
C GLN A 88 -10.55 12.81 5.00
N ASP A 89 -10.79 14.02 5.50
CA ASP A 89 -10.07 14.56 6.65
C ASP A 89 -10.24 13.70 7.91
N SER A 90 -11.43 13.13 8.09
CA SER A 90 -11.73 12.25 9.23
C SER A 90 -10.96 10.93 9.12
N ILE A 91 -10.84 10.36 7.92
CA ILE A 91 -10.09 9.11 7.72
C ILE A 91 -8.57 9.33 7.82
N LEU A 92 -8.07 10.48 7.35
CA LEU A 92 -6.66 10.86 7.51
C LEU A 92 -6.26 11.00 8.98
N LYS A 93 -7.10 11.64 9.81
CA LYS A 93 -6.86 11.72 11.26
C LYS A 93 -6.83 10.35 11.94
N ARG A 94 -7.74 9.45 11.53
CA ARG A 94 -7.73 8.07 12.05
C ARG A 94 -6.45 7.34 11.66
N LEU A 95 -5.95 7.58 10.45
CA LEU A 95 -4.65 7.04 10.02
C LEU A 95 -3.50 7.61 10.87
N ASP A 96 -3.49 8.90 11.18
CA ASP A 96 -2.51 9.48 12.10
C ASP A 96 -2.57 8.81 13.49
N ASP A 97 -3.77 8.53 14.00
CA ASP A 97 -3.96 7.77 15.25
C ASP A 97 -3.43 6.33 15.14
N ALA A 98 -3.52 5.70 13.97
CA ALA A 98 -2.93 4.39 13.75
C ALA A 98 -1.40 4.45 13.74
N TYR A 99 -0.77 5.48 13.16
CA TYR A 99 0.68 5.72 13.25
C TYR A 99 1.13 6.06 14.67
N HIS A 100 0.28 6.71 15.48
CA HIS A 100 0.60 7.10 16.86
C HIS A 100 1.00 5.90 17.73
N ILE A 101 0.56 4.69 17.37
CA ILE A 101 0.93 3.45 18.07
C ILE A 101 2.43 3.17 18.05
N LEU A 102 3.15 3.60 17.01
CA LEU A 102 4.61 3.43 16.89
C LEU A 102 5.38 4.13 18.01
N TYR A 103 4.78 5.14 18.66
CA TYR A 103 5.44 5.90 19.71
C TYR A 103 5.46 5.19 21.07
N PHE A 104 4.62 4.17 21.27
CA PHE A 104 4.40 3.56 22.59
C PHE A 104 5.26 2.34 22.86
N ASP A 105 6.01 1.88 21.87
CA ASP A 105 6.82 0.68 21.97
C ASP A 105 7.97 0.80 22.98
N SER A 106 8.33 2.00 23.43
CA SER A 106 9.33 2.22 24.48
C SER A 106 8.73 2.25 25.90
N TYR A 107 7.59 2.92 26.05
CA TYR A 107 6.84 3.06 27.30
C TYR A 107 5.37 3.39 27.03
N ALA A 108 4.48 2.55 27.56
CA ALA A 108 3.06 2.83 27.76
C ALA A 108 2.46 1.90 28.84
N ASP A 109 1.43 2.39 29.52
CA ASP A 109 0.66 1.67 30.56
C ASP A 109 1.54 1.07 31.67
N TYR A 110 2.52 1.85 32.16
CA TYR A 110 3.51 1.43 33.16
C TYR A 110 4.41 0.26 32.75
N HIS A 111 4.45 -0.06 31.46
CA HIS A 111 5.32 -1.09 30.91
C HIS A 111 6.49 -0.48 30.12
N TYR A 112 7.70 -0.93 30.42
CA TYR A 112 8.95 -0.51 29.77
C TYR A 112 9.35 -1.54 28.72
N ASN A 113 9.14 -1.21 27.45
CA ASN A 113 8.87 -2.22 26.43
C ASN A 113 9.69 -2.10 25.15
N SER A 114 10.76 -1.29 25.13
CA SER A 114 11.52 -1.03 23.91
C SER A 114 11.81 -2.33 23.14
N ILE A 115 11.25 -2.46 21.94
CA ILE A 115 11.41 -3.67 21.11
C ILE A 115 12.88 -3.97 20.88
N VAL A 116 13.66 -2.92 20.61
CA VAL A 116 15.10 -2.99 20.35
C VAL A 116 15.80 -3.63 21.54
N LEU A 117 15.60 -3.06 22.74
CA LEU A 117 16.26 -3.57 23.93
C LEU A 117 15.76 -4.98 24.28
N MET A 118 14.47 -5.24 24.20
CA MET A 118 13.88 -6.54 24.48
C MET A 118 14.38 -7.64 23.54
N SER A 119 14.67 -7.28 22.29
CA SER A 119 15.29 -8.17 21.32
C SER A 119 16.77 -8.38 21.66
N ASP A 120 17.51 -7.33 21.97
CA ASP A 120 18.95 -7.41 22.20
C ASP A 120 19.32 -8.05 23.55
N VAL A 121 18.52 -7.92 24.62
CA VAL A 121 18.80 -8.63 25.90
C VAL A 121 18.69 -10.15 25.77
N ARG A 122 18.03 -10.65 24.72
CA ARG A 122 17.96 -12.08 24.37
C ARG A 122 19.17 -12.53 23.54
N SER A 123 19.97 -11.59 23.03
CA SER A 123 21.14 -11.86 22.19
C SER A 123 22.41 -12.11 23.02
N ASP A 124 23.52 -12.28 22.32
CA ASP A 124 24.90 -12.36 22.83
C ASP A 124 25.64 -11.01 22.81
N ASP A 125 24.96 -9.87 22.58
CA ASP A 125 25.60 -8.55 22.47
C ASP A 125 25.54 -7.71 23.75
N ILE A 126 24.47 -7.83 24.54
CA ILE A 126 24.27 -7.03 25.76
C ILE A 126 23.82 -7.88 26.95
N PHE A 127 24.01 -7.33 28.15
CA PHE A 127 23.39 -7.79 29.38
C PHE A 127 22.11 -6.98 29.69
N LYS A 128 21.31 -7.43 30.66
CA LYS A 128 20.06 -6.74 31.03
C LYS A 128 20.33 -5.43 31.80
N GLY A 129 21.25 -5.43 32.76
CA GLY A 129 21.64 -4.23 33.51
C GLY A 129 20.63 -3.76 34.59
N GLY A 130 20.55 -2.46 34.83
CA GLY A 130 19.61 -1.84 35.78
C GLY A 130 20.03 -1.95 37.25
N GLY A 131 19.15 -1.59 38.19
CA GLY A 131 19.47 -1.55 39.62
C GLY A 131 19.96 -2.89 40.19
N ASP A 132 19.27 -3.96 39.85
CA ASP A 132 19.54 -5.35 40.23
C ASP A 132 18.74 -6.32 39.32
N ALA A 133 18.73 -7.62 39.64
CA ALA A 133 17.97 -8.63 38.90
C ALA A 133 16.43 -8.51 39.08
N GLY A 134 15.96 -7.81 40.13
CA GLY A 134 14.54 -7.58 40.42
C GLY A 134 13.98 -6.30 39.80
N ASP A 135 14.81 -5.29 39.56
CA ASP A 135 14.45 -4.08 38.81
C ASP A 135 14.08 -4.44 37.36
N GLN A 136 12.84 -4.20 36.94
CA GLN A 136 12.31 -4.74 35.67
C GLN A 136 12.58 -6.24 35.52
N ARG A 137 12.22 -7.03 36.53
CA ARG A 137 12.44 -8.49 36.62
C ARG A 137 12.05 -9.26 35.37
N GLN A 138 11.01 -8.82 34.67
CA GLN A 138 10.56 -9.42 33.41
C GLN A 138 11.62 -9.35 32.31
N LEU A 139 12.41 -8.28 32.21
CA LEU A 139 13.53 -8.17 31.26
C LEU A 139 14.68 -9.09 31.66
N TYR A 140 14.92 -9.26 32.96
CA TYR A 140 15.92 -10.22 33.42
C TYR A 140 15.52 -11.64 33.03
N LYS A 141 14.27 -12.05 33.30
CA LYS A 141 13.75 -13.36 32.87
C LYS A 141 13.78 -13.54 31.35
N LEU A 142 13.43 -12.51 30.60
CA LEU A 142 13.55 -12.50 29.14
C LEU A 142 14.99 -12.80 28.69
N SER A 143 15.98 -12.16 29.31
CA SER A 143 17.40 -12.41 29.03
C SER A 143 17.84 -13.84 29.34
N GLN A 144 17.15 -14.52 30.26
CA GLN A 144 17.41 -15.89 30.69
C GLN A 144 16.60 -16.95 29.93
N PHE A 145 15.82 -16.56 28.92
CA PHE A 145 14.83 -17.44 28.24
C PHE A 145 13.83 -18.10 29.21
N ASP A 146 13.55 -17.42 30.32
CA ASP A 146 12.56 -17.85 31.31
C ASP A 146 11.22 -17.14 31.06
N THR A 147 10.19 -17.93 30.80
CA THR A 147 8.82 -17.46 30.56
C THR A 147 7.88 -17.82 31.73
N SER A 148 8.43 -18.03 32.94
CA SER A 148 7.69 -18.56 34.11
C SER A 148 6.83 -17.54 34.86
N GLU A 149 7.17 -16.24 34.82
CA GLU A 149 6.31 -15.17 35.35
C GLU A 149 5.76 -14.33 34.19
N GLY A 150 4.56 -13.79 34.42
CA GLY A 150 3.63 -13.23 33.43
C GLY A 150 4.24 -12.30 32.37
N ALA A 151 3.54 -12.31 31.23
CA ALA A 151 3.99 -11.81 29.95
C ALA A 151 4.38 -10.33 29.89
N LEU A 152 5.04 -10.00 28.78
CA LEU A 152 5.26 -8.65 28.27
C LEU A 152 3.91 -8.06 27.80
N GLY A 153 3.00 -7.85 28.75
CA GLY A 153 1.60 -7.49 28.49
C GLY A 153 1.42 -6.13 27.83
N GLY A 154 2.37 -5.20 28.02
CA GLY A 154 2.29 -3.88 27.40
C GLY A 154 2.45 -3.92 25.87
N LEU A 155 3.50 -4.58 25.32
CA LEU A 155 3.65 -4.69 23.86
C LEU A 155 2.46 -5.40 23.20
N TRP A 156 1.96 -6.45 23.86
CA TRP A 156 0.75 -7.15 23.43
C TRP A 156 -0.43 -6.17 23.29
N ARG A 157 -0.73 -5.41 24.35
CA ARG A 157 -1.82 -4.43 24.36
C ARG A 157 -1.62 -3.33 23.31
N ILE A 158 -0.40 -2.80 23.17
CA ILE A 158 -0.06 -1.71 22.22
C ILE A 158 -0.34 -2.13 20.78
N TYR A 159 0.14 -3.29 20.35
CA TYR A 159 -0.04 -3.70 18.96
C TYR A 159 -1.44 -4.21 18.64
N TYR A 160 -2.16 -4.80 19.61
CA TYR A 160 -3.57 -5.09 19.42
C TYR A 160 -4.42 -3.82 19.27
N GLU A 161 -4.11 -2.77 20.03
CA GLU A 161 -4.75 -1.45 19.85
C GLU A 161 -4.47 -0.91 18.44
N GLY A 162 -3.23 -1.01 17.94
CA GLY A 162 -2.89 -0.63 16.57
C GLY A 162 -3.65 -1.43 15.51
N ILE A 163 -3.73 -2.76 15.66
CA ILE A 163 -4.53 -3.60 14.74
C ILE A 163 -6.00 -3.19 14.77
N ASN A 164 -6.56 -2.89 15.94
CA ASN A 164 -7.95 -2.46 16.06
C ASN A 164 -8.21 -1.12 15.34
N ARG A 165 -7.31 -0.14 15.49
CA ARG A 165 -7.39 1.14 14.76
C ARG A 165 -7.32 0.93 13.25
N CYS A 166 -6.42 0.06 12.80
CA CYS A 166 -6.30 -0.29 11.38
C CYS A 166 -7.59 -0.94 10.85
N ASN A 167 -8.18 -1.89 11.58
CA ASN A 167 -9.43 -2.54 11.19
C ASN A 167 -10.60 -1.54 11.13
N TYR A 168 -10.67 -0.58 12.06
CA TYR A 168 -11.67 0.49 12.00
C TYR A 168 -11.54 1.32 10.72
N ILE A 169 -10.33 1.73 10.36
CA ILE A 169 -10.08 2.51 9.13
C ILE A 169 -10.52 1.69 7.91
N LEU A 170 -9.99 0.46 7.76
CA LEU A 170 -10.25 -0.40 6.60
C LEU A 170 -11.75 -0.69 6.41
N SER A 171 -12.47 -0.93 7.51
CA SER A 171 -13.92 -1.16 7.47
C SER A 171 -14.74 0.09 7.16
N SER A 172 -14.18 1.28 7.37
CA SER A 172 -14.87 2.57 7.19
C SER A 172 -14.54 3.26 5.87
N LEU A 173 -13.55 2.80 5.11
CA LEU A 173 -13.07 3.49 3.89
C LEU A 173 -14.19 3.71 2.85
N ASP A 174 -15.06 2.72 2.68
CA ASP A 174 -16.16 2.77 1.72
C ASP A 174 -17.33 3.67 2.20
N GLU A 175 -17.31 4.12 3.45
CA GLU A 175 -18.29 5.07 4.03
C GLU A 175 -17.88 6.54 3.84
N VAL A 176 -16.69 6.82 3.29
CA VAL A 176 -16.19 8.18 3.13
C VAL A 176 -16.97 8.90 2.02
N VAL A 177 -17.57 10.06 2.33
CA VAL A 177 -18.51 10.75 1.43
C VAL A 177 -17.85 11.70 0.43
N ASP A 178 -16.63 12.15 0.69
CA ASP A 178 -15.89 13.18 -0.05
C ASP A 178 -14.42 12.78 -0.32
N GLY A 179 -14.16 11.47 -0.38
CA GLY A 179 -12.80 10.95 -0.52
C GLY A 179 -12.35 10.81 -1.97
N GLU A 180 -11.21 11.40 -2.29
CA GLU A 180 -10.51 11.20 -3.56
C GLU A 180 -10.01 9.75 -3.65
N PRO A 181 -10.33 9.00 -4.74
CA PRO A 181 -9.98 7.57 -4.83
C PRO A 181 -8.49 7.28 -4.61
N VAL A 182 -7.61 8.15 -5.13
CA VAL A 182 -6.16 8.00 -4.98
C VAL A 182 -5.73 8.17 -3.52
N VAL A 183 -6.32 9.13 -2.80
CA VAL A 183 -6.03 9.36 -1.38
C VAL A 183 -6.54 8.21 -0.53
N LEU A 184 -7.77 7.76 -0.77
CA LEU A 184 -8.35 6.63 -0.05
C LEU A 184 -7.56 5.34 -0.27
N GLU A 185 -7.05 5.11 -1.48
CA GLU A 185 -6.21 3.96 -1.77
C GLU A 185 -4.84 4.08 -1.09
N SER A 186 -4.26 5.29 -1.00
CA SER A 186 -3.02 5.50 -0.21
C SER A 186 -3.27 5.22 1.27
N VAL A 187 -4.38 5.72 1.81
CA VAL A 187 -4.79 5.44 3.20
C VAL A 187 -4.97 3.94 3.42
N ARG A 188 -5.58 3.21 2.48
CA ARG A 188 -5.70 1.75 2.54
C ARG A 188 -4.32 1.09 2.61
N SER A 189 -3.43 1.41 1.68
CA SER A 189 -2.08 0.85 1.60
C SER A 189 -1.25 1.11 2.87
N GLU A 190 -1.29 2.33 3.39
CA GLU A 190 -0.59 2.68 4.63
C GLU A 190 -1.19 1.98 5.85
N THR A 191 -2.52 1.86 5.91
CA THR A 191 -3.20 1.15 6.99
C THR A 191 -2.87 -0.35 6.99
N LEU A 192 -2.81 -0.97 5.81
CA LEU A 192 -2.37 -2.36 5.65
C LEU A 192 -0.90 -2.52 6.08
N PHE A 193 -0.02 -1.57 5.73
CA PHE A 193 1.38 -1.59 6.17
C PHE A 193 1.47 -1.57 7.70
N LEU A 194 0.73 -0.69 8.37
CA LEU A 194 0.70 -0.60 9.82
C LEU A 194 0.13 -1.88 10.46
N ARG A 195 -0.96 -2.43 9.91
CA ARG A 195 -1.53 -3.69 10.41
C ARG A 195 -0.54 -4.84 10.29
N ALA A 196 0.12 -4.99 9.14
CA ALA A 196 1.18 -5.95 8.92
C ALA A 196 2.36 -5.72 9.88
N TYR A 197 2.76 -4.46 10.10
CA TYR A 197 3.84 -4.10 11.03
C TYR A 197 3.48 -4.43 12.50
N TYR A 198 2.26 -4.17 12.96
CA TYR A 198 1.87 -4.52 14.33
C TYR A 198 1.75 -6.04 14.51
N LEU A 199 1.17 -6.72 13.51
CA LEU A 199 0.99 -8.16 13.55
C LEU A 199 2.33 -8.91 13.47
N HIS A 200 3.32 -8.44 12.71
CA HIS A 200 4.61 -9.13 12.62
C HIS A 200 5.36 -9.12 13.95
N TRP A 201 5.26 -8.07 14.77
CA TRP A 201 5.87 -8.07 16.08
C TRP A 201 5.19 -9.04 17.04
N LEU A 202 3.85 -9.06 17.06
CA LEU A 202 3.09 -10.04 17.83
C LEU A 202 3.48 -11.47 17.43
N TRP A 203 3.54 -11.74 16.14
CA TRP A 203 3.97 -13.02 15.58
C TRP A 203 5.42 -13.40 15.93
N LYS A 204 6.38 -12.48 15.81
CA LYS A 204 7.78 -12.77 16.16
C LYS A 204 7.96 -13.12 17.62
N PHE A 205 7.27 -12.40 18.52
CA PHE A 205 7.38 -12.60 19.96
C PHE A 205 6.58 -13.79 20.48
N TRP A 206 5.36 -14.04 19.99
CA TRP A 206 4.46 -15.06 20.55
C TRP A 206 4.19 -16.25 19.62
N GLY A 207 4.50 -16.15 18.33
CA GLY A 207 4.17 -17.17 17.33
C GLY A 207 2.67 -17.16 17.05
N ASP A 208 1.92 -17.89 17.86
CA ASP A 208 0.47 -18.02 17.72
C ASP A 208 -0.21 -16.82 18.37
N VAL A 209 -1.08 -16.13 17.62
CA VAL A 209 -1.72 -14.90 18.08
C VAL A 209 -3.17 -14.82 17.62
N PHE A 210 -3.99 -14.05 18.34
CA PHE A 210 -5.35 -13.75 17.91
C PHE A 210 -5.36 -12.81 16.71
N TYR A 211 -6.28 -13.01 15.78
CA TYR A 211 -6.45 -12.10 14.65
C TYR A 211 -7.90 -11.99 14.20
N THR A 212 -8.27 -10.81 13.70
CA THR A 212 -9.52 -10.55 12.97
C THR A 212 -9.32 -9.33 12.08
N GLU A 213 -10.09 -9.25 11.01
CA GLU A 213 -10.17 -8.09 10.12
C GLU A 213 -11.25 -7.10 10.56
N ASN A 214 -12.11 -7.51 11.49
CA ASN A 214 -13.15 -6.67 12.04
C ASN A 214 -12.65 -5.89 13.25
N PRO A 215 -13.20 -4.68 13.52
CA PRO A 215 -13.03 -4.03 14.80
C PRO A 215 -13.39 -4.94 15.97
N PHE A 216 -12.63 -4.86 17.06
CA PHE A 216 -12.89 -5.69 18.24
C PHE A 216 -14.20 -5.28 18.92
N LYS A 217 -15.13 -6.23 19.06
CA LYS A 217 -16.42 -6.04 19.74
C LYS A 217 -16.44 -6.83 21.06
N ASP A 218 -17.05 -6.25 22.10
CA ASP A 218 -17.27 -6.92 23.39
C ASP A 218 -18.52 -7.85 23.33
N PRO A 219 -18.47 -9.09 23.83
CA PRO A 219 -17.33 -9.78 24.44
C PRO A 219 -16.26 -10.16 23.42
N TYR A 220 -15.00 -9.84 23.75
CA TYR A 220 -13.84 -10.19 22.96
C TYR A 220 -13.78 -11.70 22.70
N SER A 221 -14.09 -12.09 21.47
CA SER A 221 -14.13 -13.47 21.00
C SER A 221 -13.31 -13.54 19.72
N GLN A 222 -12.06 -13.99 19.84
CA GLN A 222 -11.12 -14.02 18.73
C GLN A 222 -10.50 -15.41 18.58
N ASN A 223 -10.19 -15.77 17.34
CA ASN A 223 -9.58 -17.06 17.02
C ASN A 223 -8.09 -16.97 17.18
N LEU A 224 -7.51 -17.97 17.82
CA LEU A 224 -6.07 -18.15 17.87
C LEU A 224 -5.63 -18.76 16.54
N TYR A 225 -4.75 -18.07 15.82
CA TYR A 225 -4.13 -18.55 14.59
C TYR A 225 -2.71 -19.01 14.87
N GLU A 226 -2.32 -20.09 14.21
CA GLU A 226 -0.96 -20.63 14.32
C GLU A 226 0.04 -19.70 13.62
N ALA A 227 1.30 -19.71 14.05
CA ALA A 227 2.33 -18.82 13.53
C ALA A 227 2.45 -18.78 11.98
N ASN A 228 2.26 -19.91 11.30
CA ASN A 228 2.30 -19.97 9.83
C ASN A 228 1.06 -19.36 9.16
N GLU A 229 -0.11 -19.44 9.80
CA GLU A 229 -1.33 -18.82 9.31
C GLU A 229 -1.23 -17.29 9.45
N ILE A 230 -0.66 -16.82 10.56
CA ILE A 230 -0.37 -15.40 10.78
C ILE A 230 0.64 -14.86 9.77
N TYR A 231 1.71 -15.61 9.46
CA TYR A 231 2.63 -15.26 8.38
C TYR A 231 1.88 -15.04 7.05
N THR A 232 0.95 -15.94 6.72
CA THR A 232 0.15 -15.84 5.49
C THR A 232 -0.70 -14.58 5.47
N ILE A 233 -1.33 -14.23 6.60
CA ILE A 233 -2.11 -13.00 6.76
C ILE A 233 -1.24 -11.76 6.61
N ILE A 234 -0.06 -11.72 7.24
CA ILE A 234 0.90 -10.61 7.09
C ILE A 234 1.29 -10.43 5.61
N MET A 235 1.56 -11.53 4.92
CA MET A 235 1.92 -11.50 3.50
C MET A 235 0.77 -11.06 2.60
N GLN A 236 -0.48 -11.39 2.93
CA GLN A 236 -1.64 -10.90 2.18
C GLN A 236 -1.75 -9.37 2.23
N ASP A 237 -1.59 -8.77 3.41
CA ASP A 237 -1.58 -7.31 3.56
C ASP A 237 -0.41 -6.68 2.77
N ILE A 238 0.79 -7.26 2.87
CA ILE A 238 1.99 -6.77 2.17
C ILE A 238 1.84 -6.87 0.65
N ASP A 239 1.41 -8.02 0.13
CA ASP A 239 1.25 -8.26 -1.30
C ASP A 239 0.16 -7.32 -1.88
N ALA A 240 -0.95 -7.10 -1.16
CA ALA A 240 -1.99 -6.16 -1.56
C ALA A 240 -1.46 -4.72 -1.75
N ILE A 241 -0.56 -4.27 -0.87
CA ILE A 241 0.06 -2.94 -0.98
C ILE A 241 0.98 -2.87 -2.21
N ILE A 242 1.77 -3.92 -2.45
CA ILE A 242 2.70 -3.99 -3.58
C ILE A 242 1.93 -4.01 -4.91
N ASP A 243 0.85 -4.79 -4.98
CA ASP A 243 -0.03 -4.90 -6.14
C ASP A 243 -0.77 -3.59 -6.44
N ALA A 244 -1.22 -2.87 -5.41
CA ALA A 244 -1.83 -1.55 -5.56
C ALA A 244 -0.85 -0.52 -6.16
N GLY A 245 0.44 -0.63 -5.84
CA GLY A 245 1.51 0.14 -6.49
C GLY A 245 1.42 1.66 -6.31
N ASN A 246 0.65 2.12 -5.33
CA ASN A 246 0.27 3.52 -5.15
C ASN A 246 1.13 4.29 -4.13
N LEU A 247 2.00 3.61 -3.37
CA LEU A 247 2.96 4.27 -2.49
C LEU A 247 4.25 4.66 -3.25
N PRO A 248 4.81 5.86 -3.02
CA PRO A 248 6.06 6.27 -3.64
C PRO A 248 7.24 5.47 -3.08
N MET A 249 8.30 5.31 -3.89
CA MET A 249 9.54 4.61 -3.49
C MET A 249 10.18 5.25 -2.25
N LYS A 250 10.26 6.58 -2.24
CA LYS A 250 10.74 7.41 -1.15
C LYS A 250 9.79 8.58 -0.95
N LEU A 251 9.58 8.95 0.30
CA LEU A 251 8.80 10.12 0.67
C LEU A 251 9.70 11.36 0.77
N GLU A 252 9.08 12.53 0.87
CA GLU A 252 9.79 13.78 1.14
C GLU A 252 10.52 13.74 2.48
N GLN A 253 11.51 14.61 2.63
CA GLN A 253 12.32 14.67 3.85
C GLN A 253 11.43 15.02 5.07
N ASN A 254 11.61 14.27 6.17
CA ASN A 254 10.83 14.34 7.41
C ASN A 254 9.41 13.77 7.36
N ASP A 255 9.03 13.11 6.26
CA ASP A 255 7.79 12.35 6.22
C ASP A 255 7.95 11.03 6.98
N THR A 256 7.06 10.80 7.95
CA THR A 256 7.06 9.63 8.83
C THR A 256 6.17 8.49 8.34
N ARG A 257 5.56 8.65 7.15
CA ARG A 257 4.61 7.68 6.61
C ARG A 257 5.31 6.50 5.95
N ALA A 258 4.54 5.46 5.68
CA ALA A 258 5.02 4.25 5.03
C ALA A 258 5.24 4.50 3.53
N SER A 259 6.44 4.22 3.05
CA SER A 259 6.79 4.24 1.62
C SER A 259 6.73 2.84 1.03
N ARG A 260 6.78 2.74 -0.31
CA ARG A 260 6.97 1.46 -0.99
C ARG A 260 8.26 0.77 -0.52
N ALA A 261 9.36 1.51 -0.34
CA ALA A 261 10.60 0.93 0.20
C ALA A 261 10.41 0.36 1.62
N ALA A 262 9.63 1.03 2.48
CA ALA A 262 9.31 0.51 3.81
C ALA A 262 8.51 -0.81 3.73
N THR A 263 7.54 -0.91 2.83
CA THR A 263 6.77 -2.15 2.59
C THR A 263 7.67 -3.29 2.11
N LEU A 264 8.56 -3.03 1.15
CA LEU A 264 9.52 -4.01 0.65
C LEU A 264 10.50 -4.48 1.75
N MET A 265 10.92 -3.57 2.64
CA MET A 265 11.75 -3.92 3.79
C MET A 265 11.01 -4.74 4.85
N LEU A 266 9.73 -4.45 5.10
CA LEU A 266 8.90 -5.25 5.99
C LEU A 266 8.73 -6.68 5.44
N LYS A 267 8.48 -6.81 4.13
CA LYS A 267 8.44 -8.10 3.43
C LYS A 267 9.73 -8.88 3.61
N ALA A 268 10.89 -8.23 3.38
CA ALA A 268 12.19 -8.86 3.57
C ALA A 268 12.36 -9.42 4.99
N ARG A 269 12.04 -8.63 6.02
CA ARG A 269 12.12 -9.09 7.42
C ARG A 269 11.21 -10.29 7.70
N VAL A 270 9.96 -10.24 7.23
CA VAL A 270 8.96 -11.27 7.50
C VAL A 270 9.29 -12.57 6.78
N VAL A 271 9.61 -12.51 5.47
CA VAL A 271 9.99 -13.68 4.66
C VAL A 271 11.29 -14.32 5.16
N MET A 272 12.33 -13.52 5.41
CA MET A 272 13.63 -14.04 5.88
C MET A 272 13.56 -14.61 7.30
N TYR A 273 12.67 -14.09 8.16
CA TYR A 273 12.44 -14.68 9.49
C TYR A 273 11.63 -15.97 9.43
N GLN A 274 10.61 -16.04 8.57
CA GLN A 274 9.83 -17.27 8.33
C GLN A 274 10.67 -18.38 7.69
N ARG A 275 11.74 -18.00 7.00
CA ARG A 275 12.54 -18.88 6.13
C ARG A 275 11.75 -19.42 4.94
N ASP A 276 10.91 -18.57 4.34
CA ASP A 276 10.18 -18.95 3.13
C ASP A 276 11.09 -18.83 1.90
N GLU A 277 11.80 -19.93 1.61
CA GLU A 277 12.71 -20.04 0.46
C GLU A 277 12.02 -19.77 -0.87
N SER A 278 10.71 -20.03 -0.99
CA SER A 278 9.95 -19.84 -2.23
C SER A 278 9.85 -18.36 -2.63
N ARG A 279 9.98 -17.45 -1.65
CA ARG A 279 9.91 -16.00 -1.85
C ARG A 279 11.27 -15.31 -1.80
N TYR A 280 12.37 -16.03 -1.60
CA TYR A 280 13.70 -15.39 -1.49
C TYR A 280 14.15 -14.70 -2.78
N ALA A 281 13.83 -15.26 -3.96
CA ALA A 281 14.15 -14.63 -5.23
C ALA A 281 13.35 -13.33 -5.44
N GLU A 282 12.10 -13.32 -5.00
CA GLU A 282 11.22 -12.15 -5.00
C GLU A 282 11.78 -11.06 -4.08
N VAL A 283 12.13 -11.41 -2.84
CA VAL A 283 12.74 -10.46 -1.88
C VAL A 283 14.07 -9.91 -2.39
N LEU A 284 14.91 -10.72 -3.04
CA LEU A 284 16.14 -10.21 -3.65
C LEU A 284 15.82 -9.18 -4.75
N GLY A 285 14.81 -9.45 -5.59
CA GLY A 285 14.29 -8.48 -6.55
C GLY A 285 13.80 -7.18 -5.91
N ASP A 286 13.14 -7.27 -4.76
CA ASP A 286 12.69 -6.12 -3.99
C ASP A 286 13.86 -5.29 -3.44
N MET A 287 14.91 -5.93 -2.91
CA MET A 287 16.12 -5.24 -2.47
C MET A 287 16.83 -4.54 -3.65
N ASN A 288 16.90 -5.22 -4.80
CA ASN A 288 17.46 -4.65 -6.02
C ASN A 288 16.64 -3.45 -6.51
N THR A 289 15.32 -3.50 -6.41
CA THR A 289 14.44 -2.37 -6.73
C THR A 289 14.78 -1.13 -5.90
N ILE A 290 15.04 -1.30 -4.59
CA ILE A 290 15.46 -0.19 -3.73
C ILE A 290 16.86 0.31 -4.13
N ILE A 291 17.81 -0.59 -4.37
CA ILE A 291 19.19 -0.27 -4.78
C ILE A 291 19.23 0.47 -6.12
N ASP A 292 18.41 0.05 -7.08
CA ASP A 292 18.38 0.57 -8.45
C ASP A 292 17.59 1.87 -8.57
N SER A 293 16.72 2.18 -7.60
CA SER A 293 16.05 3.47 -7.51
C SER A 293 17.02 4.64 -7.39
N LYS A 294 18.21 4.41 -6.81
CA LYS A 294 19.21 5.43 -6.44
C LYS A 294 18.67 6.56 -5.55
N GLN A 295 17.51 6.36 -4.91
CA GLN A 295 16.90 7.36 -4.02
C GLN A 295 17.41 7.26 -2.57
N PHE A 296 18.10 6.16 -2.24
CA PHE A 296 18.72 5.90 -0.94
C PHE A 296 20.22 5.68 -1.09
N GLY A 297 20.97 5.89 -0.01
CA GLY A 297 22.42 5.75 0.01
C GLY A 297 22.96 5.70 1.43
N LEU A 298 24.21 5.26 1.59
CA LEU A 298 24.89 5.31 2.89
C LEU A 298 25.38 6.73 3.17
N LEU A 299 25.29 7.18 4.42
CA LEU A 299 25.99 8.40 4.83
C LEU A 299 27.51 8.21 4.73
N PRO A 300 28.30 9.24 4.37
CA PRO A 300 29.75 9.13 4.29
C PRO A 300 30.42 8.69 5.59
N LYS A 301 29.81 9.01 6.74
CA LYS A 301 30.27 8.59 8.06
C LYS A 301 29.15 7.92 8.82
N PHE A 302 29.42 6.73 9.34
CA PHE A 302 28.44 5.99 10.14
C PHE A 302 28.02 6.73 11.42
N ALA A 303 28.94 7.46 12.06
CA ALA A 303 28.67 8.18 13.29
C ALA A 303 27.63 9.31 13.11
N ASP A 304 27.50 9.85 11.89
CA ASP A 304 26.61 10.96 11.58
C ASP A 304 25.13 10.52 11.49
N ILE A 305 24.84 9.21 11.57
CA ILE A 305 23.47 8.67 11.58
C ILE A 305 22.74 9.00 12.89
N TRP A 306 23.41 8.91 14.02
CA TRP A 306 22.80 8.86 15.36
C TRP A 306 22.45 10.18 16.05
N PRO A 307 23.10 11.33 15.79
CA PRO A 307 22.65 12.60 16.36
C PRO A 307 21.38 13.08 15.64
N ARG A 308 20.72 14.11 16.19
CA ARG A 308 19.47 14.69 15.64
C ARG A 308 19.61 15.11 14.18
N GLU A 309 20.78 15.62 13.80
CA GLU A 309 21.09 16.05 12.43
C GLU A 309 21.12 14.88 11.43
N GLY A 310 21.21 13.64 11.91
CA GLY A 310 21.18 12.42 11.10
C GLY A 310 19.79 11.80 10.95
N GLU A 311 18.75 12.41 11.52
CA GLU A 311 17.35 12.01 11.33
C GLU A 311 16.91 12.26 9.88
N PHE A 312 16.10 11.34 9.33
CA PHE A 312 15.65 11.35 7.94
C PHE A 312 16.79 11.53 6.91
N CYS A 313 17.99 11.06 7.24
CA CYS A 313 19.11 11.13 6.32
C CYS A 313 18.89 10.25 5.08
N VAL A 314 19.81 10.35 4.11
CA VAL A 314 19.73 9.57 2.86
C VAL A 314 19.70 8.04 3.05
N GLU A 315 20.14 7.57 4.23
CA GLU A 315 20.11 6.15 4.61
C GLU A 315 18.75 5.71 5.21
N SER A 316 17.92 6.65 5.67
CA SER A 316 16.65 6.34 6.31
C SER A 316 15.60 5.89 5.29
N ILE A 317 14.95 4.75 5.56
CA ILE A 317 13.82 4.22 4.78
C ILE A 317 12.51 4.39 5.55
N PHE A 318 12.55 4.14 6.87
CA PHE A 318 11.40 4.33 7.75
C PHE A 318 11.88 4.54 9.19
N GLU A 319 11.40 5.60 9.84
CA GLU A 319 11.74 5.94 11.22
C GLU A 319 10.55 6.55 11.97
N VAL A 320 10.49 6.30 13.28
CA VAL A 320 9.51 6.90 14.19
C VAL A 320 10.04 8.24 14.66
N ASN A 321 9.29 9.33 14.43
CA ASN A 321 9.76 10.68 14.74
C ASN A 321 9.47 11.14 16.16
N HIS A 322 10.36 10.79 17.10
CA HIS A 322 10.16 11.17 18.48
C HIS A 322 10.31 12.67 18.71
N ARG A 323 9.40 13.25 19.49
CA ARG A 323 9.35 14.70 19.78
C ARG A 323 9.00 14.94 21.23
N SER A 324 9.49 16.04 21.80
CA SER A 324 9.21 16.38 23.19
C SER A 324 7.89 17.13 23.41
N ASP A 325 7.19 17.49 22.33
CA ASP A 325 5.92 18.24 22.36
C ASP A 325 4.87 17.65 21.41
N PRO A 326 3.66 17.29 21.93
CA PRO A 326 3.32 17.14 23.34
C PRO A 326 4.13 16.02 24.00
N GLY A 327 4.58 16.29 25.23
CA GLY A 327 5.36 15.35 26.02
C GLY A 327 4.51 14.25 26.67
N LYS A 328 5.12 13.08 26.85
CA LYS A 328 4.63 11.96 27.66
C LYS A 328 4.71 12.28 29.15
N ASP A 329 3.71 11.83 29.89
CA ASP A 329 3.72 11.83 31.35
C ASP A 329 3.66 10.40 31.90
N TRP A 330 4.14 10.20 33.13
CA TRP A 330 4.12 8.91 33.79
C TRP A 330 2.70 8.38 34.03
N GLY A 331 1.75 9.28 34.31
CA GLY A 331 0.35 8.95 34.60
C GLY A 331 -0.54 8.84 33.35
N ASP A 332 -0.15 9.45 32.24
CA ASP A 332 -0.89 9.46 30.97
C ASP A 332 0.02 9.11 29.79
N SER A 333 0.30 7.81 29.68
CA SER A 333 1.37 7.27 28.83
C SER A 333 0.90 6.86 27.42
N TRP A 334 -0.39 7.06 27.11
CA TRP A 334 -0.99 6.90 25.79
C TRP A 334 -1.09 8.21 25.01
N VAL A 335 -0.41 9.25 25.50
CA VAL A 335 -0.38 10.59 24.91
C VAL A 335 1.07 11.01 24.71
N GLY A 336 1.33 11.82 23.68
CA GLY A 336 2.64 12.38 23.39
C GLY A 336 3.50 11.53 22.46
N TYR A 337 4.66 12.09 22.09
CA TYR A 337 5.53 11.55 21.03
C TYR A 337 6.95 11.21 21.50
N GLY A 338 7.25 11.36 22.78
CA GLY A 338 8.57 11.11 23.34
C GLY A 338 8.98 9.64 23.41
N THR A 339 10.28 9.37 23.58
CA THR A 339 10.80 8.05 23.93
C THR A 339 11.62 8.08 25.23
N ASN A 340 11.60 6.95 25.95
CA ASN A 340 12.45 6.73 27.12
C ASN A 340 13.66 5.82 26.84
N LEU A 341 13.79 5.28 25.62
CA LEU A 341 14.90 4.40 25.26
C LEU A 341 16.28 5.01 25.61
N PRO A 342 16.54 6.31 25.36
CA PRO A 342 17.82 6.91 25.72
C PRO A 342 18.11 6.95 27.22
N ALA A 343 17.13 7.29 28.05
CA ALA A 343 17.28 7.16 29.50
C ALA A 343 17.51 5.69 29.90
N PHE A 344 16.83 4.75 29.24
CA PHE A 344 16.91 3.33 29.55
C PHE A 344 18.32 2.78 29.38
N CYS A 345 18.96 3.03 28.23
CA CYS A 345 20.24 2.43 27.86
C CYS A 345 21.48 3.21 28.32
N SER A 346 21.30 4.40 28.90
CA SER A 346 22.41 5.25 29.33
C SER A 346 22.87 4.97 30.77
N PRO A 347 24.17 5.12 31.10
CA PRO A 347 24.70 4.84 32.43
C PRO A 347 24.12 5.75 33.51
N SER A 348 23.96 5.21 34.72
CA SER A 348 23.38 5.95 35.84
C SER A 348 24.32 7.02 36.39
N ASN A 349 23.81 8.23 36.67
CA ASN A 349 24.56 9.37 37.22
C ASN A 349 25.87 9.69 36.46
N LEU A 350 25.81 9.75 35.13
CA LEU A 350 26.95 10.04 34.28
C LEU A 350 27.50 11.46 34.52
N THR A 351 28.82 11.57 34.64
CA THR A 351 29.59 12.82 34.78
C THR A 351 30.86 12.85 33.91
N GLY A 352 31.19 11.74 33.25
CA GLY A 352 32.39 11.61 32.40
C GLY A 352 32.10 11.73 30.92
N SER A 353 33.17 11.80 30.13
CA SER A 353 33.13 11.75 28.67
C SER A 353 33.32 10.33 28.17
N ASP A 354 32.74 10.01 27.00
CA ASP A 354 32.95 8.74 26.35
C ASP A 354 34.41 8.62 25.88
N GLN A 355 35.07 7.55 26.28
CA GLN A 355 36.48 7.30 26.00
C GLN A 355 36.71 6.73 24.59
N LEU A 356 35.68 6.19 23.93
CA LEU A 356 35.79 5.68 22.57
C LEU A 356 35.64 6.81 21.54
N SER A 357 34.55 7.58 21.61
CA SER A 357 34.30 8.68 20.66
C SER A 357 34.92 10.02 21.05
N GLY A 358 35.26 10.21 22.33
CA GLY A 358 35.65 11.51 22.88
C GLY A 358 34.48 12.48 23.09
N ILE A 359 33.24 12.07 22.79
CA ILE A 359 32.03 12.88 22.95
C ILE A 359 31.72 13.08 24.43
N ASN A 360 31.38 14.32 24.81
CA ASN A 360 31.13 14.72 26.19
C ASN A 360 29.70 15.24 26.44
N ASN A 361 28.79 15.15 25.46
CA ASN A 361 27.41 15.60 25.59
C ASN A 361 26.43 14.46 25.91
N TYR A 362 26.92 13.28 26.29
CA TYR A 362 26.06 12.20 26.78
C TYR A 362 25.52 12.52 28.16
N LYS A 363 24.27 12.15 28.39
CA LYS A 363 23.51 12.37 29.64
C LYS A 363 23.30 11.04 30.36
N GLY A 364 23.20 11.09 31.68
CA GLY A 364 22.96 9.89 32.50
C GLY A 364 21.55 9.33 32.34
N GLY A 365 21.40 8.04 32.61
CA GLY A 365 20.14 7.29 32.54
C GLY A 365 19.99 6.25 33.65
N TRP A 366 19.44 5.09 33.31
CA TRP A 366 19.04 4.06 34.28
C TRP A 366 19.97 2.84 34.30
N GLY A 367 20.90 2.73 33.35
CA GLY A 367 21.97 1.74 33.32
C GLY A 367 21.54 0.34 32.85
N PHE A 368 20.52 0.23 32.00
CA PHE A 368 20.17 -1.02 31.32
C PHE A 368 20.98 -1.22 30.03
N GLY A 369 21.00 -2.45 29.53
CA GLY A 369 21.73 -2.78 28.30
C GLY A 369 23.26 -2.61 28.33
N PRO A 370 24.02 -2.90 29.42
CA PRO A 370 25.47 -2.89 29.36
C PRO A 370 25.97 -3.78 28.23
N VAL A 371 26.88 -3.27 27.42
CA VAL A 371 27.45 -3.99 26.27
C VAL A 371 28.46 -5.03 26.77
N ARG A 372 28.39 -6.23 26.23
CA ARG A 372 29.31 -7.32 26.56
C ARG A 372 30.71 -7.02 25.98
N PRO A 373 31.80 -7.27 26.73
CA PRO A 373 33.16 -7.05 26.22
C PRO A 373 33.43 -7.80 24.90
N GLU A 374 32.88 -9.00 24.74
CA GLU A 374 33.04 -9.82 23.54
C GLU A 374 32.47 -9.16 22.28
N LEU A 375 31.47 -8.28 22.43
CA LEU A 375 30.96 -7.49 21.31
C LEU A 375 31.99 -6.44 20.87
N VAL A 376 32.75 -5.86 21.78
CA VAL A 376 33.79 -4.88 21.44
C VAL A 376 34.90 -5.56 20.63
N ASP A 377 35.24 -6.80 20.97
CA ASP A 377 36.30 -7.57 20.34
C ASP A 377 36.00 -8.00 18.89
N ILE A 378 34.74 -7.90 18.43
CA ILE A 378 34.40 -8.25 17.04
C ILE A 378 34.83 -7.16 16.06
N PHE A 379 35.05 -5.92 16.50
CA PHE A 379 35.38 -4.81 15.61
C PHE A 379 36.85 -4.86 15.17
N GLU A 380 37.09 -4.56 13.90
CA GLU A 380 38.45 -4.49 13.36
C GLU A 380 39.16 -3.22 13.86
N ASN A 381 40.49 -3.25 13.92
CA ASN A 381 41.26 -2.06 14.26
C ASN A 381 41.02 -0.96 13.20
N GLY A 382 40.53 0.20 13.64
CA GLY A 382 40.15 1.30 12.75
C GLY A 382 38.70 1.29 12.28
N ASP A 383 37.88 0.33 12.71
CA ASP A 383 36.44 0.31 12.41
C ASP A 383 35.73 1.50 13.07
N GLY A 384 35.30 2.45 12.24
CA GLY A 384 34.64 3.68 12.67
C GLY A 384 33.28 3.45 13.34
N ARG A 385 32.72 2.24 13.28
CA ARG A 385 31.44 1.91 13.90
C ARG A 385 31.54 1.63 15.39
N LEU A 386 32.71 1.21 15.91
CA LEU A 386 32.86 0.86 17.31
C LEU A 386 32.47 2.04 18.22
N ALA A 387 33.11 3.19 18.03
CA ALA A 387 32.87 4.39 18.84
C ALA A 387 31.48 5.02 18.62
N ALA A 388 30.81 4.70 17.51
CA ALA A 388 29.45 5.15 17.23
C ALA A 388 28.39 4.17 17.76
N SER A 389 28.75 2.91 17.99
CA SER A 389 27.84 1.86 18.45
C SER A 389 27.91 1.64 19.96
N VAL A 390 29.09 1.86 20.56
CA VAL A 390 29.39 1.59 21.95
C VAL A 390 30.04 2.81 22.59
N ASN A 391 29.60 3.16 23.80
CA ASN A 391 30.30 4.09 24.67
C ASN A 391 31.11 3.33 25.72
N TYR A 392 32.26 3.87 26.11
CA TYR A 392 33.05 3.42 27.25
C TYR A 392 33.23 4.55 28.25
N PHE A 393 32.86 4.33 29.51
CA PHE A 393 33.04 5.32 30.58
C PHE A 393 33.98 4.80 31.66
N SER A 394 34.89 5.66 32.11
CA SER A 394 35.85 5.33 33.16
C SER A 394 35.17 5.10 34.51
N ASN A 395 35.73 4.19 35.32
CA ASN A 395 35.25 4.00 36.68
C ASN A 395 35.31 5.31 37.48
N GLY A 396 34.25 5.59 38.23
CA GLY A 396 34.11 6.83 39.00
C GLY A 396 33.49 8.00 38.24
N THR A 397 33.21 7.86 36.94
CA THR A 397 32.50 8.89 36.14
C THR A 397 31.02 8.59 35.91
N TYR A 398 30.53 7.49 36.46
CA TYR A 398 29.12 7.08 36.51
C TYR A 398 28.92 6.17 37.73
N THR A 399 27.69 5.82 38.05
CA THR A 399 27.34 4.84 39.09
C THR A 399 27.21 3.45 38.45
N PRO A 400 28.10 2.48 38.75
CA PRO A 400 27.97 1.12 38.29
C PRO A 400 26.66 0.48 38.77
N ARG A 401 26.04 -0.28 37.88
CA ARG A 401 24.75 -0.97 38.08
C ARG A 401 24.93 -2.48 37.91
N PHE A 402 23.85 -3.25 37.98
CA PHE A 402 23.88 -4.70 37.77
C PHE A 402 24.51 -5.04 36.41
N GLN A 403 25.28 -6.13 36.33
CA GLN A 403 25.95 -6.57 35.10
C GLN A 403 26.82 -5.49 34.42
N ASN A 404 27.42 -4.58 35.21
CA ASN A 404 28.22 -3.49 34.67
C ASN A 404 29.53 -3.96 34.01
N THR A 405 29.73 -3.54 32.77
CA THR A 405 30.96 -3.77 31.99
C THR A 405 31.78 -2.49 31.76
N GLY A 406 31.18 -1.32 32.03
CA GLY A 406 31.71 -0.02 31.63
C GLY A 406 31.40 0.36 30.18
N TYR A 407 30.85 -0.59 29.39
CA TYR A 407 30.41 -0.36 28.02
C TYR A 407 28.89 -0.23 27.95
N PHE A 408 28.39 0.73 27.17
CA PHE A 408 26.96 1.03 27.01
C PHE A 408 26.62 1.25 25.53
N LEU A 409 25.35 1.12 25.15
CA LEU A 409 24.91 1.38 23.78
C LEU A 409 24.97 2.87 23.44
N ALA A 410 25.59 3.25 22.31
CA ALA A 410 25.77 4.65 21.93
C ALA A 410 24.71 5.18 20.94
N LYS A 411 24.16 4.32 20.06
CA LYS A 411 23.27 4.72 18.93
C LYS A 411 21.98 5.39 19.34
N TYR A 412 21.52 5.13 20.57
CA TYR A 412 20.33 5.73 21.15
C TYR A 412 20.59 6.26 22.56
N ALA A 413 21.85 6.49 22.95
CA ALA A 413 22.15 7.02 24.28
C ALA A 413 21.61 8.45 24.46
N ALA A 414 21.24 8.77 25.70
CA ALA A 414 20.75 10.06 26.11
C ALA A 414 21.83 11.13 25.85
N ARG A 415 21.40 12.24 25.26
CA ARG A 415 22.26 13.41 25.02
C ARG A 415 21.67 14.64 25.70
N GLU A 416 22.53 15.59 26.02
CA GLU A 416 22.13 16.89 26.54
C GLU A 416 21.32 17.66 25.49
N ASN A 417 20.24 18.32 25.92
CA ASN A 417 19.29 19.08 25.08
C ASN A 417 18.57 18.23 24.01
N TYR A 418 18.31 16.95 24.32
CA TYR A 418 17.54 16.04 23.45
C TYR A 418 16.17 15.69 24.05
N ASN A 419 15.75 16.35 25.13
CA ASN A 419 14.52 16.05 25.85
C ASN A 419 13.88 17.28 26.50
N ASP A 420 13.57 18.28 25.68
CA ASP A 420 13.20 19.64 26.10
C ASP A 420 11.76 19.76 26.67
N ALA A 421 11.07 18.63 26.89
CA ALA A 421 9.74 18.63 27.51
C ALA A 421 9.79 19.24 28.93
N PRO A 422 8.78 20.05 29.33
CA PRO A 422 8.75 20.69 30.64
C PRO A 422 8.48 19.72 31.81
N PHE A 423 8.05 18.49 31.52
CA PHE A 423 7.78 17.42 32.48
C PHE A 423 8.20 16.08 31.90
N GLY A 424 8.32 15.05 32.76
CA GLY A 424 8.60 13.69 32.31
C GLY A 424 9.84 13.58 31.41
N GLN A 425 10.89 14.38 31.65
CA GLN A 425 12.03 14.51 30.72
C GLN A 425 12.62 13.18 30.27
N ASP A 426 12.72 12.18 31.16
CA ASP A 426 13.23 10.85 30.82
C ASP A 426 12.34 10.06 29.86
N LEU A 427 11.06 10.44 29.71
CA LEU A 427 10.10 9.85 28.76
C LEU A 427 10.07 10.58 27.41
N ASN A 428 10.78 11.71 27.30
CA ASN A 428 10.58 12.70 26.24
C ASN A 428 11.84 13.00 25.45
N PHE A 429 12.69 11.99 25.24
CA PHE A 429 13.77 12.14 24.28
C PHE A 429 13.24 12.19 22.86
N GLU A 430 13.92 12.97 22.02
CA GLU A 430 13.57 13.25 20.63
C GLU A 430 14.37 12.38 19.64
N ASN A 431 15.09 11.37 20.11
CA ASN A 431 15.85 10.49 19.23
C ASN A 431 14.92 9.63 18.38
N ASN A 432 14.90 9.82 17.06
CA ASN A 432 14.09 8.96 16.18
C ASN A 432 14.54 7.50 16.25
N LEU A 433 13.57 6.59 16.30
CA LEU A 433 13.83 5.16 16.18
C LEU A 433 13.86 4.79 14.70
N ARG A 434 15.04 4.40 14.20
CA ARG A 434 15.21 3.99 12.80
C ARG A 434 14.78 2.54 12.65
N ILE A 435 13.63 2.33 12.00
CA ILE A 435 13.07 1.00 11.81
C ILE A 435 13.74 0.33 10.61
N PHE A 436 13.85 1.01 9.46
CA PHE A 436 14.49 0.48 8.25
C PHE A 436 15.51 1.47 7.72
N ARG A 437 16.67 0.96 7.27
CA ARG A 437 17.73 1.78 6.68
C ARG A 437 18.48 1.07 5.57
N TYR A 438 19.10 1.84 4.68
CA TYR A 438 19.67 1.34 3.43
C TYR A 438 20.79 0.31 3.60
N ALA A 439 21.59 0.35 4.68
CA ALA A 439 22.58 -0.71 4.92
C ALA A 439 21.92 -2.09 5.11
N GLU A 440 20.69 -2.16 5.62
CA GLU A 440 19.94 -3.42 5.73
C GLU A 440 19.54 -3.94 4.35
N VAL A 441 19.22 -3.07 3.39
CA VAL A 441 18.96 -3.46 2.00
C VAL A 441 20.18 -4.16 1.40
N LEU A 442 21.36 -3.52 1.52
CA LEU A 442 22.63 -4.05 0.99
C LEU A 442 22.99 -5.40 1.63
N LEU A 443 22.87 -5.49 2.96
CA LEU A 443 23.22 -6.72 3.68
C LEU A 443 22.16 -7.81 3.54
N ASN A 444 20.87 -7.49 3.35
CA ASN A 444 19.84 -8.47 2.99
C ASN A 444 20.11 -9.03 1.59
N ALA A 445 20.45 -8.20 0.61
CA ALA A 445 20.80 -8.65 -0.74
C ALA A 445 22.04 -9.57 -0.73
N ALA A 446 23.13 -9.15 -0.05
CA ALA A 446 24.33 -9.97 0.09
C ALA A 446 24.03 -11.31 0.77
N GLU A 447 23.22 -11.29 1.84
CA GLU A 447 22.85 -12.49 2.58
C GLU A 447 22.01 -13.46 1.74
N LEU A 448 20.99 -12.98 1.03
CA LEU A 448 20.16 -13.81 0.15
C LEU A 448 21.01 -14.50 -0.92
N MET A 449 21.94 -13.77 -1.52
CA MET A 449 22.79 -14.32 -2.57
C MET A 449 23.82 -15.35 -2.05
N VAL A 450 24.46 -15.08 -0.90
CA VAL A 450 25.59 -15.90 -0.42
C VAL A 450 25.17 -16.93 0.62
N VAL A 451 24.32 -16.55 1.58
CA VAL A 451 23.90 -17.44 2.67
C VAL A 451 22.75 -18.33 2.22
N GLN A 452 21.79 -17.78 1.47
CA GLN A 452 20.63 -18.54 0.99
C GLN A 452 20.80 -19.10 -0.43
N GLY A 453 21.88 -18.71 -1.15
CA GLY A 453 22.21 -19.25 -2.47
C GLY A 453 21.28 -18.78 -3.60
N VAL A 454 20.59 -17.65 -3.42
CA VAL A 454 19.72 -17.07 -4.45
C VAL A 454 20.58 -16.52 -5.59
N ALA A 455 20.22 -16.83 -6.83
CA ALA A 455 20.95 -16.32 -8.00
C ALA A 455 20.93 -14.77 -8.04
N PRO A 456 22.08 -14.10 -8.23
CA PRO A 456 22.13 -12.64 -8.37
C PRO A 456 21.31 -12.16 -9.57
N THR A 457 20.44 -11.16 -9.36
CA THR A 457 19.59 -10.57 -10.40
C THR A 457 19.72 -9.05 -10.53
N GLY A 458 20.45 -8.39 -9.63
CA GLY A 458 20.53 -6.93 -9.52
C GLY A 458 21.83 -6.33 -10.05
N SER A 459 21.94 -5.01 -9.96
CA SER A 459 23.12 -4.25 -10.41
C SER A 459 24.37 -4.43 -9.54
N LEU A 460 24.21 -4.82 -8.27
CA LEU A 460 25.32 -5.03 -7.34
C LEU A 460 25.54 -6.52 -7.05
N THR A 461 26.81 -6.92 -7.02
CA THR A 461 27.24 -8.23 -6.55
C THR A 461 27.24 -8.29 -5.02
N PRO A 462 27.23 -9.50 -4.40
CA PRO A 462 27.35 -9.62 -2.95
C PRO A 462 28.62 -8.98 -2.38
N GLN A 463 29.71 -9.01 -3.16
CA GLN A 463 30.99 -8.40 -2.79
C GLN A 463 30.87 -6.88 -2.73
N GLU A 464 30.26 -6.26 -3.74
CA GLU A 464 30.03 -4.80 -3.76
C GLU A 464 29.09 -4.36 -2.63
N CYS A 465 28.01 -5.11 -2.36
CA CYS A 465 27.12 -4.83 -1.23
C CYS A 465 27.87 -4.83 0.11
N LEU A 466 28.74 -5.82 0.33
CA LEU A 466 29.58 -5.92 1.53
C LEU A 466 30.61 -4.78 1.59
N ASP A 467 31.29 -4.51 0.48
CA ASP A 467 32.35 -3.52 0.40
C ASP A 467 31.82 -2.09 0.64
N LEU A 468 30.63 -1.75 0.14
CA LEU A 468 30.01 -0.43 0.39
C LEU A 468 29.83 -0.15 1.90
N VAL A 469 29.39 -1.16 2.67
CA VAL A 469 29.20 -1.03 4.12
C VAL A 469 30.55 -0.93 4.84
N ARG A 470 31.53 -1.74 4.43
CA ARG A 470 32.88 -1.79 5.00
C ARG A 470 33.71 -0.56 4.71
N GLU A 471 33.68 -0.07 3.48
CA GLU A 471 34.37 1.15 3.05
C GLU A 471 33.87 2.35 3.85
N ARG A 472 32.55 2.49 4.02
CA ARG A 472 31.95 3.52 4.87
C ARG A 472 32.41 3.43 6.32
N ALA A 473 32.61 2.22 6.83
CA ALA A 473 33.15 1.98 8.17
C ALA A 473 34.67 2.23 8.28
N GLY A 474 35.36 2.50 7.17
CA GLY A 474 36.80 2.78 7.13
C GLY A 474 37.69 1.53 7.20
N ILE A 475 37.14 0.36 6.92
CA ILE A 475 37.85 -0.93 6.98
C ILE A 475 38.01 -1.55 5.59
N ALA A 476 39.04 -2.38 5.43
CA ALA A 476 39.39 -2.96 4.13
C ALA A 476 38.35 -3.97 3.62
N SER A 477 38.25 -4.11 2.29
CA SER A 477 37.47 -5.18 1.67
C SER A 477 37.91 -6.57 2.14
N ILE A 478 36.93 -7.47 2.34
CA ILE A 478 37.14 -8.89 2.63
C ILE A 478 36.19 -9.72 1.75
N PRO A 479 36.49 -11.01 1.47
CA PRO A 479 35.61 -11.83 0.65
C PRO A 479 34.20 -11.96 1.22
N ALA A 480 33.18 -11.82 0.39
CA ALA A 480 31.77 -12.02 0.75
C ALA A 480 31.43 -13.49 0.98
N THR A 481 31.89 -14.04 2.11
CA THR A 481 31.50 -15.36 2.61
C THR A 481 30.29 -15.26 3.53
N ALA A 482 29.59 -16.38 3.75
CA ALA A 482 28.47 -16.43 4.68
C ALA A 482 28.86 -15.96 6.10
N GLU A 483 30.04 -16.35 6.58
CA GLU A 483 30.59 -15.92 7.88
C GLU A 483 30.81 -14.40 7.92
N ASN A 484 31.45 -13.85 6.89
CA ASN A 484 31.76 -12.43 6.83
C ASN A 484 30.50 -11.57 6.73
N ILE A 485 29.48 -11.98 5.96
CA ILE A 485 28.21 -11.25 5.86
C ILE A 485 27.44 -11.29 7.19
N LYS A 486 27.37 -12.45 7.85
CA LYS A 486 26.73 -12.57 9.17
C LYS A 486 27.45 -11.71 10.22
N LEU A 487 28.78 -11.68 10.20
CA LEU A 487 29.59 -10.83 11.08
C LEU A 487 29.40 -9.36 10.77
N GLU A 488 29.34 -8.97 9.49
CA GLU A 488 29.12 -7.60 9.08
C GLU A 488 27.76 -7.09 9.56
N ARG A 489 26.70 -7.90 9.44
CA ARG A 489 25.38 -7.58 10.01
C ARG A 489 25.45 -7.35 11.52
N ARG A 490 26.19 -8.19 12.25
CA ARG A 490 26.37 -8.00 13.70
C ARG A 490 27.04 -6.66 14.01
N ARG A 491 28.13 -6.30 13.32
CA ARG A 491 28.85 -5.02 13.50
C ARG A 491 27.98 -3.82 13.14
N GLU A 492 27.24 -3.94 12.05
CA GLU A 492 26.43 -2.86 11.48
C GLU A 492 25.22 -2.54 12.36
N PHE A 493 24.53 -3.55 12.90
CA PHE A 493 23.25 -3.42 13.60
C PHE A 493 23.31 -3.57 15.13
N VAL A 494 24.48 -3.40 15.76
CA VAL A 494 24.62 -3.38 17.23
C VAL A 494 23.60 -2.44 17.86
N GLY A 495 22.79 -2.92 18.81
CA GLY A 495 21.84 -2.08 19.54
C GLY A 495 20.60 -1.66 18.76
N GLU A 496 20.32 -2.29 17.61
CA GLU A 496 19.15 -2.03 16.77
C GLU A 496 18.12 -3.18 16.83
N GLY A 497 18.28 -4.15 17.75
CA GLY A 497 17.29 -5.20 17.99
C GLY A 497 17.31 -6.35 16.99
N MET A 498 18.39 -6.52 16.21
CA MET A 498 18.47 -7.52 15.14
C MET A 498 19.09 -8.85 15.57
N ARG A 499 20.10 -8.81 16.44
CA ARG A 499 21.04 -9.93 16.63
C ARG A 499 20.37 -11.23 17.05
N PHE A 500 19.44 -11.17 18.00
CA PHE A 500 18.70 -12.35 18.44
C PHE A 500 17.92 -12.99 17.29
N TRP A 501 17.20 -12.18 16.51
CA TRP A 501 16.36 -12.68 15.41
C TRP A 501 17.18 -13.21 14.24
N ASP A 502 18.32 -12.59 13.96
CA ASP A 502 19.31 -13.05 12.98
C ASP A 502 19.85 -14.45 13.36
N LEU A 503 20.27 -14.64 14.62
CA LEU A 503 20.73 -15.95 15.11
C LEU A 503 19.63 -17.02 15.02
N VAL A 504 18.41 -16.67 15.45
CA VAL A 504 17.26 -17.58 15.38
C VAL A 504 16.99 -17.97 13.93
N ARG A 505 16.86 -17.03 12.99
CA ARG A 505 16.50 -17.35 11.61
C ARG A 505 17.65 -18.02 10.83
N TRP A 506 18.90 -17.85 11.23
CA TRP A 506 20.03 -18.60 10.64
C TRP A 506 20.16 -20.02 11.18
N GLY A 507 19.54 -20.33 12.31
CA GLY A 507 19.77 -21.60 13.02
C GLY A 507 21.06 -21.62 13.82
N ASP A 508 21.64 -20.45 14.11
CA ASP A 508 22.89 -20.28 14.86
C ASP A 508 22.63 -19.97 16.36
N ALA A 509 21.37 -20.04 16.81
CA ALA A 509 20.96 -19.63 18.15
C ALA A 509 21.50 -20.51 19.30
N ASP A 510 22.14 -21.64 19.00
CA ASP A 510 22.80 -22.47 20.01
C ASP A 510 23.88 -21.71 20.80
N ILE A 511 24.50 -20.68 20.20
CA ILE A 511 25.48 -19.82 20.87
C ILE A 511 24.87 -19.02 22.04
N LEU A 512 23.55 -18.94 22.13
CA LEU A 512 22.84 -18.23 23.20
C LEU A 512 22.78 -19.04 24.50
N THR A 513 23.17 -20.32 24.49
CA THR A 513 23.35 -21.12 25.70
C THR A 513 24.65 -20.74 26.39
N GLU A 514 24.56 -20.27 27.63
CA GLU A 514 25.72 -19.83 28.41
C GLU A 514 25.55 -20.11 29.91
N ASP A 515 26.68 -20.28 30.60
CA ASP A 515 26.78 -20.40 32.07
C ASP A 515 27.85 -19.43 32.58
N LEU A 516 27.41 -18.20 32.86
CA LEU A 516 28.21 -17.06 33.30
C LEU A 516 27.71 -16.58 34.69
N PRO A 517 27.95 -17.35 35.75
CA PRO A 517 27.43 -17.05 37.09
C PRO A 517 27.94 -15.72 37.66
N GLU A 518 29.15 -15.28 37.30
CA GLU A 518 29.72 -13.98 37.66
C GLU A 518 28.92 -12.80 37.10
N TRP A 519 28.22 -13.01 35.98
CA TRP A 519 27.31 -12.05 35.37
C TRP A 519 25.86 -12.31 35.75
N SER A 520 25.58 -13.28 36.63
CA SER A 520 24.22 -13.74 36.90
C SER A 520 23.47 -14.06 35.60
N SER A 521 24.12 -14.76 34.66
CA SER A 521 23.50 -15.21 33.42
C SER A 521 23.76 -16.69 33.22
N THR A 522 22.75 -17.51 33.45
CA THR A 522 22.78 -18.95 33.22
C THR A 522 21.50 -19.32 32.47
N ARG A 523 21.62 -19.52 31.16
CA ARG A 523 20.48 -19.68 30.26
C ARG A 523 20.75 -20.78 29.24
N THR A 524 19.70 -21.45 28.82
CA THR A 524 19.79 -22.54 27.84
C THR A 524 18.81 -22.29 26.70
N TRP A 525 19.35 -22.21 25.49
CA TRP A 525 18.57 -22.10 24.28
C TRP A 525 18.00 -23.47 23.87
N ASN A 526 16.79 -23.44 23.33
CA ASN A 526 16.24 -24.46 22.45
C ASN A 526 15.11 -23.81 21.64
N GLU A 527 14.67 -24.43 20.55
CA GLU A 527 13.66 -23.87 19.64
C GLU A 527 12.35 -23.43 20.35
N SER A 528 11.92 -24.10 21.43
CA SER A 528 10.72 -23.68 22.17
C SER A 528 10.88 -22.34 22.90
N LYS A 529 12.11 -21.83 23.03
CA LYS A 529 12.45 -20.52 23.62
C LYS A 529 12.39 -19.38 22.62
N LYS A 530 12.12 -19.66 21.34
CA LYS A 530 11.86 -18.67 20.30
C LYS A 530 10.69 -17.76 20.68
N TYR A 531 9.60 -18.35 21.16
CA TYR A 531 8.39 -17.62 21.51
C TYR A 531 8.26 -17.40 23.02
N LEU A 532 7.61 -16.30 23.36
CA LEU A 532 7.12 -16.00 24.70
C LEU A 532 5.85 -16.79 24.97
N LYS A 533 5.58 -17.06 26.24
CA LYS A 533 4.25 -17.54 26.63
C LYS A 533 3.23 -16.44 26.45
N HIS A 534 2.03 -16.84 26.01
CA HIS A 534 0.92 -15.92 25.90
C HIS A 534 0.57 -15.37 27.31
N PRO A 535 0.27 -14.06 27.43
CA PRO A 535 -0.23 -13.46 28.68
C PRO A 535 -1.37 -14.24 29.36
N ASP A 536 -2.20 -14.95 28.59
CA ASP A 536 -3.43 -15.63 29.01
C ASP A 536 -3.34 -17.18 28.92
N ASP A 537 -2.16 -17.72 28.56
CA ASP A 537 -1.96 -19.11 28.05
C ASP A 537 -2.56 -20.23 28.93
N PRO A 538 -2.37 -20.29 30.26
CA PRO A 538 -2.76 -21.53 30.95
C PRO A 538 -4.27 -21.67 31.20
N TYR A 539 -5.07 -20.62 31.07
CA TYR A 539 -6.38 -20.58 31.74
C TYR A 539 -7.58 -20.38 30.84
N ARG A 540 -7.42 -19.88 29.61
CA ARG A 540 -8.52 -19.74 28.64
C ARG A 540 -8.67 -20.97 27.74
N VAL A 541 -9.86 -21.15 27.18
CA VAL A 541 -10.13 -22.17 26.15
C VAL A 541 -9.35 -21.79 24.90
N SER A 542 -8.17 -22.38 24.69
CA SER A 542 -7.25 -21.86 23.66
C SER A 542 -7.52 -22.37 22.26
N LYS A 543 -8.32 -23.43 22.06
CA LYS A 543 -8.51 -24.02 20.73
C LYS A 543 -9.89 -24.63 20.54
N ILE A 544 -10.64 -24.08 19.58
CA ILE A 544 -11.95 -24.58 19.12
C ILE A 544 -11.94 -24.69 17.59
N LYS A 545 -12.21 -25.88 17.08
CA LYS A 545 -12.15 -26.21 15.66
C LYS A 545 -13.53 -26.49 15.09
N HIS A 546 -13.85 -25.94 13.92
CA HIS A 546 -14.96 -26.42 13.09
C HIS A 546 -14.55 -27.74 12.43
N LEU A 547 -15.37 -28.79 12.60
CA LEU A 547 -15.09 -30.10 12.04
C LEU A 547 -15.68 -30.25 10.64
N LYS A 548 -16.97 -29.97 10.51
CA LYS A 548 -17.73 -30.11 9.25
C LYS A 548 -19.13 -29.50 9.38
N THR A 549 -19.71 -29.23 8.22
CA THR A 549 -21.13 -28.92 8.07
C THR A 549 -21.76 -29.98 7.17
N THR A 550 -22.95 -30.45 7.52
CA THR A 550 -23.69 -31.51 6.82
C THR A 550 -25.18 -31.18 6.74
N ASN A 551 -25.94 -31.92 5.93
CA ASN A 551 -27.40 -31.76 5.79
C ASN A 551 -27.82 -30.31 5.45
N VAL A 552 -27.07 -29.67 4.56
CA VAL A 552 -27.38 -28.31 4.10
C VAL A 552 -28.54 -28.37 3.10
N THR A 553 -29.65 -27.73 3.45
CA THR A 553 -30.81 -27.50 2.58
C THR A 553 -30.98 -25.99 2.36
N ASN A 554 -31.96 -25.57 1.56
CA ASN A 554 -32.28 -24.14 1.40
C ASN A 554 -32.81 -23.49 2.69
N HIS A 555 -33.18 -24.27 3.72
CA HIS A 555 -33.79 -23.75 4.97
C HIS A 555 -33.19 -24.31 6.27
N SER A 556 -32.20 -25.21 6.21
CA SER A 556 -31.59 -25.82 7.39
C SER A 556 -30.16 -26.32 7.13
N ALA A 557 -29.38 -26.50 8.20
CA ALA A 557 -28.04 -27.09 8.16
C ALA A 557 -27.62 -27.67 9.52
N VAL A 558 -26.60 -28.53 9.53
CA VAL A 558 -26.03 -29.10 10.77
C VAL A 558 -24.53 -28.86 10.82
N ALA A 559 -24.04 -28.19 11.87
CA ALA A 559 -22.61 -27.90 12.05
C ALA A 559 -22.02 -28.61 13.29
N TYR A 560 -20.76 -29.05 13.16
CA TYR A 560 -20.02 -29.78 14.19
C TYR A 560 -18.74 -29.03 14.55
N TYR A 561 -18.45 -28.93 15.85
CA TYR A 561 -17.27 -28.26 16.39
C TYR A 561 -16.61 -29.11 17.47
N GLN A 562 -15.31 -28.92 17.69
CA GLN A 562 -14.55 -29.60 18.73
C GLN A 562 -13.75 -28.59 19.56
N ILE A 563 -13.82 -28.70 20.89
CA ILE A 563 -12.85 -28.04 21.76
C ILE A 563 -11.61 -28.93 21.83
N GLU A 564 -10.49 -28.43 21.33
CA GLU A 564 -9.21 -29.17 21.33
C GLU A 564 -8.39 -28.87 22.60
N SER A 565 -8.64 -27.71 23.24
CA SER A 565 -8.01 -27.32 24.51
C SER A 565 -8.98 -26.50 25.37
N ARG A 566 -9.34 -27.04 26.54
CA ARG A 566 -10.25 -26.39 27.51
C ARG A 566 -9.59 -25.33 28.41
N GLY A 567 -8.26 -25.17 28.31
CA GLY A 567 -7.49 -24.46 29.34
C GLY A 567 -7.53 -25.18 30.71
N LYS A 568 -6.99 -24.57 31.76
CA LYS A 568 -6.94 -25.16 33.12
C LYS A 568 -8.20 -24.94 33.96
N ALA A 569 -9.21 -24.21 33.47
CA ALA A 569 -10.42 -23.89 34.21
C ALA A 569 -11.67 -24.62 33.65
N PRO A 570 -12.63 -25.02 34.49
CA PRO A 570 -13.87 -25.68 34.04
C PRO A 570 -14.70 -24.78 33.13
N LEU A 571 -15.31 -25.36 32.09
CA LEU A 571 -16.27 -24.66 31.24
C LEU A 571 -17.54 -24.31 32.04
N THR A 572 -18.02 -23.09 31.87
CA THR A 572 -19.23 -22.57 32.51
C THR A 572 -20.38 -22.38 31.52
N GLU A 573 -20.09 -22.15 30.23
CA GLU A 573 -21.11 -21.98 29.19
C GLU A 573 -20.56 -22.39 27.82
N CYS A 574 -21.40 -22.98 26.96
CA CYS A 574 -21.12 -23.16 25.53
C CYS A 574 -22.35 -22.74 24.72
N TRP A 575 -22.14 -22.11 23.57
CA TRP A 575 -23.22 -21.71 22.67
C TRP A 575 -22.74 -21.59 21.23
N PHE A 576 -23.70 -21.49 20.32
CA PHE A 576 -23.44 -21.15 18.94
C PHE A 576 -24.07 -19.80 18.62
N THR A 577 -23.50 -19.10 17.67
CA THR A 577 -24.16 -18.01 16.97
C THR A 577 -24.23 -18.34 15.49
N TYR A 578 -25.25 -17.81 14.82
CA TYR A 578 -25.25 -17.75 13.37
C TYR A 578 -25.90 -16.46 12.88
N SER A 579 -25.39 -15.96 11.75
CA SER A 579 -25.78 -14.70 11.12
C SER A 579 -25.63 -14.84 9.61
N LYS A 580 -26.31 -13.98 8.84
CA LYS A 580 -26.08 -13.91 7.40
C LYS A 580 -24.66 -13.36 7.17
N TYR A 581 -23.89 -13.96 6.27
CA TYR A 581 -22.46 -13.68 6.05
C TYR A 581 -22.14 -12.20 5.79
N ALA A 582 -23.05 -11.51 5.11
CA ALA A 582 -22.85 -10.12 4.75
C ALA A 582 -23.48 -9.13 5.76
N ASP A 583 -24.16 -9.57 6.83
CA ASP A 583 -24.91 -8.68 7.72
C ASP A 583 -24.11 -8.31 8.99
N ASN A 584 -23.24 -7.31 8.89
CA ASN A 584 -22.38 -6.87 9.99
C ASN A 584 -23.14 -6.25 11.18
N ASN A 585 -24.42 -5.92 10.97
CA ASN A 585 -25.31 -5.30 11.97
C ASN A 585 -26.40 -6.25 12.49
N SER A 586 -26.63 -7.41 11.86
CA SER A 586 -27.55 -8.40 12.41
C SER A 586 -27.04 -8.91 13.75
N THR A 587 -27.91 -8.87 14.76
CA THR A 587 -27.62 -9.55 16.03
C THR A 587 -27.58 -11.06 15.75
N PRO A 588 -26.43 -11.72 15.93
CA PRO A 588 -26.33 -13.15 15.64
C PRO A 588 -27.33 -13.94 16.48
N LYS A 589 -28.08 -14.86 15.86
CA LYS A 589 -29.01 -15.71 16.59
C LYS A 589 -28.21 -16.64 17.51
N LYS A 590 -28.27 -16.40 18.83
CA LYS A 590 -27.58 -17.21 19.85
C LYS A 590 -28.40 -18.44 20.22
N ILE A 591 -27.78 -19.62 20.18
CA ILE A 591 -28.36 -20.89 20.62
C ILE A 591 -27.44 -21.48 21.70
N THR A 592 -27.90 -21.45 22.96
CA THR A 592 -27.18 -22.03 24.10
C THR A 592 -27.35 -23.56 24.14
N ILE A 593 -26.29 -24.27 24.51
CA ILE A 593 -26.30 -25.74 24.63
C ILE A 593 -25.95 -26.20 26.05
N SER A 594 -26.43 -27.39 26.43
CA SER A 594 -26.09 -28.01 27.71
C SER A 594 -24.63 -28.48 27.73
N LEU A 595 -23.94 -28.24 28.85
CA LEU A 595 -22.56 -28.71 29.05
C LEU A 595 -22.52 -30.24 29.10
N ASN A 596 -21.59 -30.84 28.34
CA ASN A 596 -21.39 -32.28 28.32
C ASN A 596 -20.39 -32.68 29.43
N GLU A 597 -20.79 -33.59 30.33
CA GLU A 597 -19.90 -34.13 31.39
C GLU A 597 -18.94 -35.23 30.87
N ASN A 598 -19.09 -35.65 29.61
CA ASN A 598 -18.34 -36.76 29.00
C ASN A 598 -17.25 -36.28 28.02
N THR A 599 -16.21 -37.11 27.91
CA THR A 599 -14.86 -36.86 27.37
C THR A 599 -14.71 -36.64 25.86
N SER A 600 -15.80 -36.62 25.08
CA SER A 600 -15.73 -36.25 23.66
C SER A 600 -16.13 -34.79 23.51
N ASP A 601 -15.15 -33.90 23.45
CA ASP A 601 -15.30 -32.44 23.34
C ASP A 601 -15.92 -31.96 22.00
N ILE A 602 -16.80 -32.76 21.40
CA ILE A 602 -17.49 -32.50 20.13
C ILE A 602 -18.91 -32.00 20.40
N TYR A 603 -19.26 -30.88 19.79
CA TYR A 603 -20.54 -30.19 19.90
C TYR A 603 -21.22 -30.10 18.54
N LYS A 604 -22.56 -30.19 18.53
CA LYS A 604 -23.41 -30.20 17.33
C LYS A 604 -24.48 -29.12 17.45
N ILE A 605 -24.76 -28.42 16.36
CA ILE A 605 -25.93 -27.55 16.22
C ILE A 605 -26.75 -27.89 14.97
N GLU A 606 -28.08 -27.82 15.12
CA GLU A 606 -29.04 -27.86 14.02
C GLU A 606 -29.61 -26.45 13.81
N LEU A 607 -29.45 -25.92 12.60
CA LEU A 607 -29.92 -24.61 12.16
C LEU A 607 -31.18 -24.80 11.32
N GLY A 608 -32.22 -23.99 11.58
CA GLY A 608 -33.47 -23.97 10.82
C GLY A 608 -33.89 -22.54 10.46
N GLU A 609 -34.91 -22.40 9.63
CA GLU A 609 -35.43 -21.11 9.14
C GLU A 609 -34.37 -20.27 8.38
N LEU A 610 -33.48 -20.95 7.65
CA LEU A 610 -32.55 -20.28 6.75
C LEU A 610 -33.28 -19.85 5.46
N ALA A 611 -32.76 -18.82 4.79
CA ALA A 611 -33.22 -18.38 3.47
C ALA A 611 -32.38 -19.05 2.38
N GLY A 612 -32.99 -19.41 1.26
CA GLY A 612 -32.31 -20.04 0.13
C GLY A 612 -31.40 -19.08 -0.64
N GLY A 613 -30.23 -19.56 -1.07
CA GLY A 613 -29.25 -18.75 -1.80
C GLY A 613 -28.49 -17.72 -0.97
N ILE A 614 -28.48 -17.87 0.36
CA ILE A 614 -27.84 -16.96 1.29
C ILE A 614 -26.66 -17.65 1.99
N GLY A 615 -25.55 -16.91 2.09
CA GLY A 615 -24.40 -17.30 2.89
C GLY A 615 -24.63 -16.99 4.38
N TYR A 616 -24.25 -17.92 5.25
CA TYR A 616 -24.34 -17.80 6.69
C TYR A 616 -22.97 -18.04 7.33
N LEU A 617 -22.65 -17.25 8.35
CA LEU A 617 -21.55 -17.53 9.26
C LEU A 617 -22.11 -18.23 10.48
N VAL A 618 -21.50 -19.36 10.83
CA VAL A 618 -21.82 -20.10 12.05
C VAL A 618 -20.57 -20.09 12.91
N GLN A 619 -20.71 -19.86 14.21
CA GLN A 619 -19.57 -19.81 15.11
C GLN A 619 -19.91 -20.46 16.45
N PHE A 620 -18.95 -21.16 17.04
CA PHE A 620 -19.09 -21.78 18.35
C PHE A 620 -18.30 -21.01 19.40
N TYR A 621 -18.82 -20.97 20.63
CA TYR A 621 -18.26 -20.26 21.76
C TYR A 621 -18.23 -21.16 22.99
N ALA A 622 -17.18 -21.01 23.79
CA ALA A 622 -17.04 -21.65 25.08
C ALA A 622 -16.46 -20.66 26.10
N THR A 623 -17.03 -20.64 27.31
CA THR A 623 -16.60 -19.77 28.42
C THR A 623 -16.11 -20.62 29.58
N ASN A 624 -15.08 -20.15 30.25
CA ASN A 624 -14.67 -20.59 31.58
C ASN A 624 -14.46 -19.38 32.50
N SER A 625 -13.96 -19.59 33.72
CA SER A 625 -13.74 -18.51 34.70
C SER A 625 -12.73 -17.42 34.29
N PHE A 626 -12.04 -17.59 33.16
CA PHE A 626 -11.01 -16.66 32.66
C PHE A 626 -11.43 -15.94 31.37
N GLY A 627 -12.52 -16.34 30.74
CA GLY A 627 -13.07 -15.66 29.57
C GLY A 627 -13.80 -16.58 28.60
N THR A 628 -14.27 -15.98 27.52
CA THR A 628 -14.91 -16.64 26.39
C THR A 628 -13.92 -16.78 25.24
N SER A 629 -13.97 -17.90 24.56
CA SER A 629 -13.23 -18.16 23.33
C SER A 629 -14.18 -18.69 22.27
N CYS A 630 -13.84 -18.51 21.00
CA CYS A 630 -14.67 -18.91 19.87
C CYS A 630 -13.89 -19.75 18.85
N SER A 631 -14.61 -20.45 17.99
CA SER A 631 -14.06 -21.06 16.77
C SER A 631 -13.92 -20.04 15.65
N ASN A 632 -13.14 -20.38 14.61
CA ASN A 632 -13.33 -19.77 13.29
C ASN A 632 -14.81 -19.87 12.87
N SER A 633 -15.29 -18.82 12.22
CA SER A 633 -16.64 -18.83 11.66
C SER A 633 -16.65 -19.77 10.46
N ALA A 634 -17.55 -20.76 10.48
CA ALA A 634 -17.78 -21.64 9.35
C ALA A 634 -18.75 -20.97 8.37
N PHE A 635 -18.30 -20.76 7.14
CA PHE A 635 -19.18 -20.31 6.06
C PHE A 635 -20.06 -21.48 5.58
N LEU A 636 -21.34 -21.18 5.46
CA LEU A 636 -22.37 -22.09 4.99
C LEU A 636 -23.17 -21.37 3.90
N GLN A 637 -23.12 -21.86 2.67
CA GLN A 637 -24.00 -21.38 1.59
C GLN A 637 -25.23 -22.27 1.50
N THR A 638 -26.43 -21.72 1.67
CA THR A 638 -27.66 -22.45 1.35
C THR A 638 -27.82 -22.54 -0.18
N PRO A 639 -28.21 -23.70 -0.72
CA PRO A 639 -28.57 -23.83 -2.13
C PRO A 639 -29.75 -22.92 -2.47
N THR A 640 -29.83 -22.48 -3.73
CA THR A 640 -30.92 -21.64 -4.25
C THR A 640 -31.82 -22.41 -5.19
N ASN A 641 -33.12 -22.12 -5.16
CA ASN A 641 -34.11 -22.61 -6.12
C ASN A 641 -34.35 -21.61 -7.27
N ILE A 642 -33.64 -20.48 -7.27
CA ILE A 642 -33.74 -19.46 -8.31
C ILE A 642 -32.36 -19.13 -8.85
N SER A 643 -32.23 -19.02 -10.17
CA SER A 643 -31.01 -18.52 -10.81
C SER A 643 -31.28 -17.17 -11.45
N THR A 644 -30.38 -16.21 -11.26
CA THR A 644 -30.36 -14.98 -12.05
C THR A 644 -29.79 -15.32 -13.41
N GLN A 645 -30.52 -14.97 -14.47
CA GLN A 645 -30.07 -15.15 -15.84
C GLN A 645 -29.27 -13.94 -16.31
N GLY A 646 -28.48 -14.14 -17.36
CA GLY A 646 -27.71 -13.08 -17.99
C GLY A 646 -28.59 -11.96 -18.51
N ILE A 647 -27.95 -10.82 -18.74
CA ILE A 647 -28.57 -9.61 -19.26
C ILE A 647 -28.88 -9.79 -20.75
N SER A 648 -30.12 -9.49 -21.14
CA SER A 648 -30.55 -9.54 -22.54
C SER A 648 -30.37 -8.21 -23.26
N SER A 649 -30.41 -7.09 -22.53
CA SER A 649 -30.09 -5.75 -23.04
C SER A 649 -29.68 -4.81 -21.91
N THR A 650 -28.83 -3.84 -22.23
CA THR A 650 -28.38 -2.76 -21.33
C THR A 650 -28.33 -1.45 -22.08
N SER A 651 -28.70 -0.37 -21.40
CA SER A 651 -28.59 1.01 -21.86
C SER A 651 -27.88 1.85 -20.80
N TYR A 652 -27.80 3.17 -21.00
CA TYR A 652 -27.27 4.09 -20.00
C TYR A 652 -28.19 4.23 -18.77
N ASN A 653 -29.48 3.88 -18.84
CA ASN A 653 -30.44 4.08 -17.73
C ASN A 653 -31.38 2.89 -17.46
N SER A 654 -31.27 1.81 -18.22
CA SER A 654 -32.09 0.62 -18.05
C SER A 654 -31.32 -0.65 -18.39
N LEU A 655 -31.83 -1.77 -17.91
CA LEU A 655 -31.39 -3.09 -18.33
C LEU A 655 -32.55 -4.07 -18.31
N THR A 656 -32.48 -5.10 -19.13
CA THR A 656 -33.40 -6.23 -19.09
C THR A 656 -32.63 -7.49 -18.72
N ALA A 657 -33.14 -8.22 -17.73
CA ALA A 657 -32.60 -9.50 -17.32
C ALA A 657 -33.72 -10.39 -16.80
N GLY A 658 -33.37 -11.61 -16.40
CA GLY A 658 -34.37 -12.57 -15.98
C GLY A 658 -33.91 -13.50 -14.87
N GLY A 659 -34.75 -14.48 -14.59
CA GLY A 659 -34.42 -15.56 -13.69
C GLY A 659 -35.11 -16.86 -14.08
N ILE A 660 -34.63 -17.98 -13.54
CA ILE A 660 -35.30 -19.27 -13.61
C ILE A 660 -35.66 -19.66 -12.18
N ALA A 661 -36.95 -19.64 -11.86
CA ALA A 661 -37.49 -20.11 -10.59
C ALA A 661 -37.87 -21.60 -10.72
N ALA A 662 -37.03 -22.50 -10.21
CA ALA A 662 -37.31 -23.93 -10.23
C ALA A 662 -38.49 -24.26 -9.30
N ALA A 663 -39.38 -25.15 -9.72
CA ALA A 663 -40.41 -25.69 -8.82
C ALA A 663 -39.72 -26.57 -7.76
N GLY A 664 -39.39 -25.99 -6.60
CA GLY A 664 -38.88 -26.73 -5.45
C GLY A 664 -39.99 -27.56 -4.77
N ASP A 665 -39.96 -27.65 -3.44
CA ASP A 665 -40.99 -28.32 -2.63
C ASP A 665 -42.35 -27.56 -2.63
N HIS A 666 -42.41 -26.41 -3.30
CA HIS A 666 -43.58 -25.54 -3.44
C HIS A 666 -44.17 -25.67 -4.84
N THR A 667 -45.50 -25.71 -4.93
CA THR A 667 -46.22 -25.85 -6.22
C THR A 667 -46.26 -24.54 -7.03
N GLU A 668 -46.27 -23.35 -6.39
CA GLU A 668 -46.18 -22.01 -7.02
C GLU A 668 -45.61 -20.96 -6.04
N TYR A 669 -44.93 -19.91 -6.55
CA TYR A 669 -44.44 -18.75 -5.78
C TYR A 669 -45.42 -17.57 -5.82
N VAL A 670 -45.54 -16.79 -4.73
CA VAL A 670 -46.52 -15.68 -4.63
C VAL A 670 -46.04 -14.38 -5.29
N SER A 671 -44.74 -14.21 -5.50
CA SER A 671 -44.13 -13.10 -6.25
C SER A 671 -42.73 -13.51 -6.76
N ARG A 672 -42.28 -12.88 -7.86
CA ARG A 672 -40.91 -12.96 -8.38
C ARG A 672 -40.51 -11.66 -9.08
N GLY A 673 -39.21 -11.39 -9.16
CA GLY A 673 -38.73 -10.18 -9.82
C GLY A 673 -37.21 -10.03 -9.85
N LEU A 674 -36.76 -8.81 -10.14
CA LEU A 674 -35.36 -8.40 -10.10
C LEU A 674 -35.12 -7.28 -9.09
N LEU A 675 -33.89 -7.26 -8.55
CA LEU A 675 -33.38 -6.22 -7.66
C LEU A 675 -32.01 -5.77 -8.16
N ALA A 676 -31.80 -4.46 -8.25
CA ALA A 676 -30.49 -3.87 -8.53
C ALA A 676 -30.09 -2.85 -7.46
N SER A 677 -28.79 -2.82 -7.14
CA SER A 677 -28.20 -1.84 -6.23
C SER A 677 -26.76 -1.54 -6.64
N ARG A 678 -26.26 -0.33 -6.36
CA ARG A 678 -24.84 0.01 -6.50
C ARG A 678 -23.95 -0.65 -5.43
N ASN A 679 -24.58 -1.19 -4.38
CA ASN A 679 -23.91 -1.87 -3.29
C ASN A 679 -24.45 -3.31 -3.19
N ALA A 680 -23.56 -4.30 -3.29
CA ALA A 680 -23.88 -5.72 -3.15
C ALA A 680 -24.57 -6.05 -1.82
N TYR A 681 -24.16 -5.36 -0.75
CA TYR A 681 -24.73 -5.48 0.60
C TYR A 681 -26.24 -5.21 0.58
N SER A 682 -26.66 -4.13 -0.08
CA SER A 682 -28.07 -3.72 -0.11
C SER A 682 -29.02 -4.76 -0.71
N LEU A 683 -28.53 -5.60 -1.61
CA LEU A 683 -29.31 -6.68 -2.21
C LEU A 683 -29.42 -7.92 -1.32
N LEU A 684 -28.66 -7.96 -0.22
CA LEU A 684 -28.59 -9.04 0.74
C LEU A 684 -29.32 -8.72 2.06
N HIS A 685 -29.62 -7.44 2.34
CA HIS A 685 -30.00 -6.97 3.69
C HIS A 685 -31.34 -6.26 3.87
N GLU A 686 -32.23 -6.17 2.87
CA GLU A 686 -33.63 -5.65 2.97
C GLU A 686 -33.86 -4.24 3.60
N GLU A 687 -32.87 -3.61 4.24
CA GLU A 687 -33.01 -2.30 4.89
C GLU A 687 -31.92 -1.30 4.44
N GLY A 688 -32.38 -0.10 4.06
CA GLY A 688 -31.59 1.13 4.12
C GLY A 688 -30.97 1.68 2.83
N ALA A 689 -31.01 0.97 1.70
CA ALA A 689 -30.44 1.47 0.45
C ALA A 689 -31.48 1.56 -0.67
N THR A 690 -31.22 2.44 -1.65
CA THR A 690 -32.05 2.67 -2.84
C THR A 690 -32.00 1.46 -3.77
N VAL A 691 -32.66 0.37 -3.39
CA VAL A 691 -32.81 -0.83 -4.21
C VAL A 691 -33.84 -0.54 -5.29
N ILE A 692 -33.43 -0.63 -6.55
CA ILE A 692 -34.33 -0.51 -7.70
C ILE A 692 -34.88 -1.91 -7.94
N SER A 693 -36.21 -2.06 -7.89
CA SER A 693 -36.87 -3.35 -8.01
C SER A 693 -37.93 -3.35 -9.09
N ASN A 694 -38.17 -4.52 -9.67
CA ASN A 694 -39.32 -4.75 -10.54
C ASN A 694 -39.95 -6.12 -10.20
N ASP A 695 -41.14 -6.08 -9.59
CA ASP A 695 -41.97 -7.24 -9.25
C ASP A 695 -42.93 -7.55 -10.40
N ILE A 696 -42.91 -8.79 -10.89
CA ILE A 696 -43.76 -9.26 -11.99
C ILE A 696 -44.85 -10.25 -11.54
N GLY A 697 -45.05 -10.42 -10.24
CA GLY A 697 -46.13 -11.19 -9.64
C GLY A 697 -45.88 -12.71 -9.56
N PRO A 698 -46.94 -13.50 -9.24
CA PRO A 698 -46.83 -14.93 -8.94
C PRO A 698 -46.49 -15.78 -10.16
N GLY A 699 -45.80 -16.90 -9.95
CA GLY A 699 -45.49 -17.90 -10.99
C GLY A 699 -44.14 -18.60 -10.83
N SER A 700 -43.94 -19.69 -11.59
CA SER A 700 -42.72 -20.50 -11.64
C SER A 700 -42.15 -20.58 -13.06
N GLY A 701 -40.91 -21.06 -13.21
CA GLY A 701 -40.21 -21.16 -14.50
C GLY A 701 -39.42 -19.92 -14.86
N ASN A 702 -39.15 -19.75 -16.16
CA ASN A 702 -38.35 -18.64 -16.69
C ASN A 702 -39.15 -17.33 -16.66
N PHE A 703 -38.48 -16.24 -16.34
CA PHE A 703 -39.04 -14.90 -16.45
C PHE A 703 -37.99 -13.88 -16.83
N GLU A 704 -38.47 -12.72 -17.31
CA GLU A 704 -37.65 -11.58 -17.71
C GLU A 704 -38.39 -10.29 -17.37
N CYS A 705 -37.67 -9.28 -16.90
CA CYS A 705 -38.22 -7.94 -16.68
C CYS A 705 -37.15 -6.84 -16.86
N GLU A 706 -37.62 -5.63 -17.17
CA GLU A 706 -36.77 -4.45 -17.33
C GLU A 706 -36.65 -3.68 -16.01
N LEU A 707 -35.44 -3.27 -15.64
CA LEU A 707 -35.19 -2.29 -14.59
C LEU A 707 -34.83 -0.95 -15.24
N SER A 708 -35.61 0.10 -14.93
CA SER A 708 -35.42 1.47 -15.43
C SER A 708 -35.02 2.42 -14.31
N GLY A 709 -34.40 3.55 -14.64
CA GLY A 709 -33.99 4.57 -13.67
C GLY A 709 -32.60 4.33 -13.06
N LEU A 710 -31.76 3.57 -13.76
CA LEU A 710 -30.35 3.40 -13.44
C LEU A 710 -29.59 4.67 -13.83
N ALA A 711 -28.48 4.97 -13.14
CA ALA A 711 -27.58 6.03 -13.58
C ALA A 711 -26.63 5.53 -14.67
N SER A 712 -26.17 6.43 -15.53
CA SER A 712 -25.20 6.15 -16.60
C SER A 712 -23.82 5.86 -16.03
N ASN A 713 -23.03 5.08 -16.78
CA ASN A 713 -21.66 4.69 -16.42
C ASN A 713 -21.50 4.18 -14.97
N THR A 714 -22.49 3.45 -14.46
CA THR A 714 -22.59 3.11 -13.05
C THR A 714 -22.62 1.60 -12.87
N ASN A 715 -21.81 1.10 -11.94
CA ASN A 715 -21.81 -0.30 -11.54
C ASN A 715 -23.04 -0.63 -10.69
N TYR A 716 -23.72 -1.71 -11.06
CA TYR A 716 -24.83 -2.31 -10.34
C TYR A 716 -24.58 -3.79 -10.12
N TYR A 717 -24.97 -4.25 -8.95
CA TYR A 717 -25.22 -5.65 -8.66
C TYR A 717 -26.68 -5.93 -8.99
N LEU A 718 -26.97 -7.05 -9.63
CA LEU A 718 -28.30 -7.44 -10.07
C LEU A 718 -28.61 -8.86 -9.61
N ARG A 719 -29.79 -9.12 -9.04
CA ARG A 719 -30.22 -10.49 -8.69
C ARG A 719 -31.72 -10.72 -8.86
N ALA A 720 -32.07 -11.96 -9.18
CA ALA A 720 -33.44 -12.44 -9.21
C ALA A 720 -33.93 -12.89 -7.82
N TYR A 721 -35.21 -12.75 -7.52
CA TYR A 721 -35.83 -13.19 -6.26
C TYR A 721 -37.19 -13.85 -6.48
N VAL A 722 -37.62 -14.72 -5.55
CA VAL A 722 -38.98 -15.26 -5.43
C VAL A 722 -39.47 -15.20 -3.97
N ILE A 723 -40.78 -15.05 -3.77
CA ILE A 723 -41.42 -15.01 -2.45
C ILE A 723 -42.34 -16.23 -2.27
N HIS A 724 -42.29 -16.86 -1.09
CA HIS A 724 -43.05 -18.05 -0.70
C HIS A 724 -44.41 -17.73 -0.08
N GLU A 725 -45.32 -18.72 -0.09
CA GLU A 725 -46.55 -18.70 0.71
C GLU A 725 -46.19 -18.79 2.21
N GLY A 726 -46.11 -17.64 2.88
CA GLY A 726 -45.58 -17.49 4.24
C GLY A 726 -44.58 -16.34 4.41
N GLY A 727 -44.17 -15.70 3.31
CA GLY A 727 -43.38 -14.46 3.33
C GLY A 727 -41.86 -14.65 3.30
N GLY A 728 -41.34 -15.88 3.25
CA GLY A 728 -39.91 -16.12 3.03
C GLY A 728 -39.48 -15.77 1.60
N ILE A 729 -38.25 -15.29 1.44
CA ILE A 729 -37.70 -14.88 0.13
C ILE A 729 -36.47 -15.73 -0.19
N ASP A 730 -36.47 -16.36 -1.37
CA ASP A 730 -35.30 -17.02 -1.95
C ASP A 730 -34.68 -16.12 -3.01
N TYR A 731 -33.36 -16.13 -3.09
CA TYR A 731 -32.64 -15.26 -4.00
C TYR A 731 -31.65 -16.00 -4.89
N GLY A 732 -31.49 -15.51 -6.12
CA GLY A 732 -30.47 -15.98 -7.04
C GLY A 732 -29.09 -15.42 -6.72
N ALA A 733 -28.07 -16.01 -7.35
CA ALA A 733 -26.73 -15.42 -7.39
C ALA A 733 -26.80 -14.04 -8.05
N TYR A 734 -26.08 -13.05 -7.52
CA TYR A 734 -26.02 -11.75 -8.19
C TYR A 734 -25.04 -11.78 -9.36
N ILE A 735 -25.27 -10.91 -10.34
CA ILE A 735 -24.33 -10.60 -11.42
C ILE A 735 -23.98 -9.10 -11.36
N GLN A 736 -22.74 -8.75 -11.70
CA GLN A 736 -22.31 -7.36 -11.79
C GLN A 736 -22.51 -6.84 -13.22
N ILE A 737 -22.89 -5.58 -13.35
CA ILE A 737 -23.02 -4.89 -14.63
C ILE A 737 -22.73 -3.41 -14.49
N THR A 738 -22.09 -2.83 -15.50
CA THR A 738 -21.94 -1.39 -15.64
C THR A 738 -22.94 -0.92 -16.70
N THR A 739 -23.79 0.05 -16.38
CA THR A 739 -24.55 0.76 -17.42
C THR A 739 -23.59 1.50 -18.33
N HIS A 740 -23.94 1.67 -19.60
CA HIS A 740 -23.04 2.37 -20.52
C HIS A 740 -22.96 3.87 -20.19
N SER A 741 -21.85 4.50 -20.57
CA SER A 741 -21.75 5.96 -20.55
C SER A 741 -22.69 6.53 -21.60
N ARG A 742 -23.38 7.62 -21.25
CA ARG A 742 -24.29 8.31 -22.17
C ARG A 742 -23.55 9.06 -23.29
N ILE A 743 -22.33 9.48 -22.98
CA ILE A 743 -21.39 10.07 -23.93
C ILE A 743 -20.24 9.08 -24.12
N SER A 744 -19.71 8.96 -25.32
CA SER A 744 -18.48 8.21 -25.60
C SER A 744 -17.42 9.15 -26.16
N THR A 745 -16.15 8.96 -25.77
CA THR A 745 -15.00 9.74 -26.26
C THR A 745 -14.36 8.99 -27.43
N ARG A 746 -14.11 9.69 -28.54
CA ARG A 746 -13.45 9.15 -29.73
C ARG A 746 -11.94 9.05 -29.57
N GLU A 747 -11.33 8.19 -30.37
CA GLU A 747 -9.87 8.12 -30.53
C GLU A 747 -9.24 9.50 -30.73
N VAL A 748 -8.07 9.68 -30.16
CA VAL A 748 -7.34 10.95 -30.17
C VAL A 748 -6.32 10.93 -31.30
N THR A 749 -6.30 11.99 -32.12
CA THR A 749 -5.27 12.23 -33.13
C THR A 749 -4.41 13.41 -32.72
N ILE A 750 -3.11 13.17 -32.47
CA ILE A 750 -2.15 14.25 -32.15
C ILE A 750 -1.86 15.03 -33.43
N LEU A 751 -2.07 16.35 -33.39
CA LEU A 751 -1.83 17.24 -34.54
C LEU A 751 -0.46 17.92 -34.44
N SER A 752 0.00 18.23 -33.22
CA SER A 752 1.27 18.89 -32.97
C SER A 752 1.79 18.64 -31.55
N HIS A 753 2.95 19.22 -31.21
CA HIS A 753 3.46 19.25 -29.83
C HIS A 753 2.54 19.99 -28.83
N SER A 754 1.50 20.69 -29.30
CA SER A 754 0.60 21.50 -28.47
C SER A 754 -0.89 21.41 -28.84
N SER A 755 -1.26 20.51 -29.76
CA SER A 755 -2.66 20.33 -30.16
C SER A 755 -2.99 18.92 -30.61
N LEU A 756 -4.26 18.57 -30.51
CA LEU A 756 -4.85 17.28 -30.93
C LEU A 756 -6.30 17.48 -31.35
N THR A 757 -6.86 16.52 -32.08
CA THR A 757 -8.31 16.43 -32.34
C THR A 757 -8.88 15.15 -31.74
N SER A 758 -10.10 15.24 -31.22
CA SER A 758 -10.91 14.11 -30.74
C SER A 758 -12.37 14.56 -30.75
N GLY A 759 -13.28 13.76 -30.21
CA GLY A 759 -14.69 14.08 -30.20
C GLY A 759 -15.48 13.14 -29.33
N GLY A 760 -16.78 13.11 -29.54
CA GLY A 760 -17.64 12.17 -28.85
C GLY A 760 -18.97 11.94 -29.53
N ILE A 761 -19.68 10.92 -29.06
CA ILE A 761 -21.04 10.62 -29.49
C ILE A 761 -21.94 10.69 -28.26
N ILE A 762 -22.94 11.57 -28.31
CA ILE A 762 -23.98 11.70 -27.30
C ILE A 762 -25.21 10.94 -27.76
N GLU A 763 -25.65 9.94 -26.99
CA GLU A 763 -26.90 9.22 -27.27
C GLU A 763 -28.13 10.13 -27.08
N ASP A 764 -28.91 10.31 -28.13
CA ASP A 764 -30.12 11.13 -28.14
C ASP A 764 -31.32 10.31 -27.63
N ASP A 765 -31.81 10.66 -26.44
CA ASP A 765 -33.00 10.07 -25.82
C ASP A 765 -34.28 10.87 -26.13
N GLY A 766 -34.16 12.00 -26.84
CA GLY A 766 -35.25 12.94 -27.12
C GLY A 766 -35.80 13.67 -25.89
N LEU A 767 -35.13 13.56 -24.73
CA LEU A 767 -35.56 14.13 -23.45
C LEU A 767 -34.54 15.10 -22.85
N THR A 768 -33.25 14.92 -23.14
CA THR A 768 -32.18 15.75 -22.59
C THR A 768 -31.54 16.60 -23.67
N GLU A 769 -31.49 17.91 -23.41
CA GLU A 769 -30.76 18.87 -24.22
C GLU A 769 -29.45 19.26 -23.51
N TYR A 770 -28.33 19.09 -24.22
CA TYR A 770 -27.04 19.60 -23.78
C TYR A 770 -26.83 21.03 -24.29
N VAL A 771 -26.64 21.97 -23.36
CA VAL A 771 -26.40 23.39 -23.64
C VAL A 771 -24.94 23.70 -23.98
N SER A 772 -24.03 22.77 -23.66
CA SER A 772 -22.60 22.81 -24.01
C SER A 772 -22.07 21.39 -24.15
N ARG A 773 -21.12 21.17 -25.06
CA ARG A 773 -20.40 19.90 -25.21
C ARG A 773 -19.02 20.16 -25.78
N GLY A 774 -18.10 19.22 -25.58
CA GLY A 774 -16.74 19.39 -26.05
C GLY A 774 -15.76 18.37 -25.52
N LEU A 775 -14.49 18.75 -25.48
CA LEU A 775 -13.40 17.99 -24.87
C LEU A 775 -12.87 18.71 -23.64
N VAL A 776 -12.49 17.95 -22.62
CA VAL A 776 -11.75 18.41 -21.45
C VAL A 776 -10.52 17.54 -21.26
N ALA A 777 -9.39 18.17 -20.95
CA ALA A 777 -8.14 17.47 -20.66
C ALA A 777 -7.42 18.03 -19.43
N THR A 778 -6.64 17.18 -18.76
CA THR A 778 -5.79 17.57 -17.64
C THR A 778 -4.49 16.76 -17.64
N THR A 779 -3.44 17.30 -17.01
CA THR A 779 -2.20 16.56 -16.72
C THR A 779 -2.28 15.77 -15.42
N ALA A 780 -3.36 15.94 -14.65
CA ALA A 780 -3.61 15.15 -13.46
C ALA A 780 -3.76 13.66 -13.81
N TYR A 781 -3.39 12.80 -12.87
CA TYR A 781 -3.58 11.36 -13.01
C TYR A 781 -5.06 10.95 -12.97
N SER A 782 -5.91 11.77 -12.33
CA SER A 782 -7.35 11.57 -12.29
C SER A 782 -8.03 12.06 -13.57
N PRO A 783 -9.20 11.49 -13.90
CA PRO A 783 -10.03 11.97 -15.00
C PRO A 783 -10.30 13.47 -15.02
N PRO A 784 -10.28 14.13 -16.19
CA PRO A 784 -10.56 15.56 -16.29
C PRO A 784 -12.03 15.89 -16.02
N GLU A 785 -12.27 16.89 -15.17
CA GLU A 785 -13.60 17.40 -14.80
C GLU A 785 -13.68 18.92 -14.93
N LEU A 786 -14.74 19.43 -15.58
CA LEU A 786 -14.85 20.86 -15.94
C LEU A 786 -14.83 21.84 -14.75
N ASN A 787 -15.35 21.42 -13.60
CA ASN A 787 -15.58 22.30 -12.44
C ASN A 787 -14.78 21.86 -11.21
N ASN A 788 -13.71 21.08 -11.40
CA ASN A 788 -12.86 20.64 -10.30
C ASN A 788 -11.77 21.72 -10.03
N PRO A 789 -11.80 22.40 -8.86
CA PRO A 789 -10.85 23.47 -8.56
C PRO A 789 -9.40 22.99 -8.39
N ASP A 790 -9.19 21.69 -8.14
CA ASP A 790 -7.88 21.08 -7.94
C ASP A 790 -7.27 20.55 -9.25
N GLN A 791 -8.01 20.62 -10.37
CA GLN A 791 -7.54 20.28 -11.70
C GLN A 791 -7.39 21.53 -12.56
N GLU A 792 -6.17 21.79 -13.03
CA GLU A 792 -6.00 22.68 -14.17
C GLU A 792 -6.45 21.92 -15.43
N VAL A 793 -7.55 22.39 -16.02
CA VAL A 793 -8.18 21.76 -17.19
C VAL A 793 -8.07 22.65 -18.43
N ILE A 794 -7.87 22.00 -19.57
CA ILE A 794 -7.90 22.61 -20.90
C ILE A 794 -9.20 22.14 -21.54
N VAL A 795 -10.03 23.09 -21.98
CA VAL A 795 -11.39 22.83 -22.47
C VAL A 795 -11.52 23.33 -23.90
N SER A 796 -12.13 22.51 -24.77
CA SER A 796 -12.59 22.91 -26.11
C SER A 796 -14.10 22.71 -26.20
N ASP A 797 -14.84 23.80 -26.03
CA ASP A 797 -16.31 23.84 -26.07
C ASP A 797 -16.81 24.17 -27.49
N ILE A 798 -17.74 23.37 -28.00
CA ILE A 798 -18.36 23.56 -29.32
C ILE A 798 -19.85 23.90 -29.26
N GLY A 799 -20.38 24.18 -28.07
CA GLY A 799 -21.74 24.64 -27.84
C GLY A 799 -22.78 23.51 -27.77
N PRO A 800 -24.08 23.86 -27.88
CA PRO A 800 -25.19 22.95 -27.62
C PRO A 800 -25.42 21.93 -28.74
N GLY A 801 -25.93 20.74 -28.38
CA GLY A 801 -26.35 19.72 -29.35
C GLY A 801 -26.16 18.27 -28.89
N ASN A 802 -26.87 17.36 -29.55
CA ASN A 802 -26.77 15.91 -29.36
C ASN A 802 -26.10 15.25 -30.57
N GLY A 803 -25.81 13.95 -30.48
CA GLY A 803 -25.22 13.16 -31.56
C GLY A 803 -23.70 13.26 -31.64
N ASP A 804 -23.19 13.04 -32.84
CA ASP A 804 -21.76 12.96 -33.13
C ASP A 804 -21.09 14.34 -33.22
N PHE A 805 -19.89 14.47 -32.65
CA PHE A 805 -19.10 15.69 -32.74
C PHE A 805 -17.58 15.41 -32.72
N GLU A 806 -16.83 16.38 -33.24
CA GLU A 806 -15.36 16.42 -33.22
C GLU A 806 -14.91 17.87 -32.93
N CYS A 807 -13.84 18.05 -32.16
CA CYS A 807 -13.22 19.34 -31.93
C CYS A 807 -11.70 19.24 -31.68
N GLU A 808 -11.00 20.34 -31.99
CA GLU A 808 -9.58 20.48 -31.72
C GLU A 808 -9.35 21.01 -30.30
N LEU A 809 -8.41 20.41 -29.59
CA LEU A 809 -7.90 20.87 -28.31
C LEU A 809 -6.51 21.46 -28.51
N THR A 810 -6.32 22.73 -28.15
CA THR A 810 -5.07 23.49 -28.36
C THR A 810 -4.51 23.99 -27.02
N GLY A 811 -3.26 24.44 -27.01
CA GLY A 811 -2.61 24.99 -25.81
C GLY A 811 -2.01 23.94 -24.87
N LEU A 812 -1.80 22.72 -25.38
CA LEU A 812 -1.15 21.66 -24.62
C LEU A 812 0.36 21.92 -24.47
N ALA A 813 0.92 21.53 -23.33
CA ALA A 813 2.37 21.53 -23.13
C ALA A 813 3.02 20.37 -23.91
N SER A 814 4.24 20.57 -24.38
CA SER A 814 5.01 19.53 -25.08
C SER A 814 5.52 18.44 -24.14
N ASN A 815 5.75 17.23 -24.66
CA ASN A 815 6.24 16.07 -23.90
C ASN A 815 5.45 15.78 -22.61
N THR A 816 4.16 16.10 -22.60
CA THR A 816 3.31 16.08 -21.41
C THR A 816 2.18 15.08 -21.58
N SER A 817 1.96 14.27 -20.56
CA SER A 817 0.86 13.31 -20.54
C SER A 817 -0.44 14.00 -20.15
N TYR A 818 -1.51 13.72 -20.89
CA TYR A 818 -2.85 14.23 -20.66
C TYR A 818 -3.87 13.09 -20.56
N GLN A 819 -4.80 13.22 -19.63
CA GLN A 819 -6.08 12.50 -19.62
C GLN A 819 -7.13 13.35 -20.35
N ILE A 820 -7.90 12.74 -21.27
CA ILE A 820 -8.85 13.45 -22.14
C ILE A 820 -10.22 12.77 -22.11
N ARG A 821 -11.30 13.56 -22.07
CA ARG A 821 -12.69 13.08 -22.17
C ARG A 821 -13.57 13.99 -23.01
N ALA A 822 -14.53 13.41 -23.71
CA ALA A 822 -15.71 14.12 -24.19
C ALA A 822 -16.62 14.47 -23.00
N TYR A 823 -17.27 15.63 -23.06
CA TYR A 823 -18.24 16.06 -22.05
C TYR A 823 -19.50 16.64 -22.70
N GLY A 824 -20.59 16.68 -21.93
CA GLY A 824 -21.81 17.43 -22.24
C GLY A 824 -22.40 18.03 -20.96
N VAL A 825 -22.81 19.30 -21.00
CA VAL A 825 -23.47 20.01 -19.90
C VAL A 825 -24.93 20.24 -20.23
N THR A 826 -25.83 19.82 -19.35
CA THR A 826 -27.29 20.03 -19.47
C THR A 826 -27.70 21.42 -18.98
N GLU A 827 -28.94 21.87 -19.30
CA GLU A 827 -29.46 23.18 -18.85
C GLU A 827 -29.43 23.34 -17.32
N ASN A 828 -29.57 22.25 -16.57
CA ASN A 828 -29.52 22.25 -15.10
C ASN A 828 -28.09 22.22 -14.53
N GLY A 829 -27.06 22.28 -15.38
CA GLY A 829 -25.66 22.27 -14.98
C GLY A 829 -25.08 20.90 -14.67
N VAL A 830 -25.82 19.80 -14.91
CA VAL A 830 -25.28 18.44 -14.80
C VAL A 830 -24.32 18.19 -15.95
N VAL A 831 -23.12 17.69 -15.63
CA VAL A 831 -22.09 17.35 -16.61
C VAL A 831 -22.02 15.83 -16.76
N ASP A 832 -22.24 15.34 -17.98
CA ASP A 832 -21.98 13.96 -18.37
C ASP A 832 -20.62 13.88 -19.08
N TYR A 833 -19.93 12.75 -18.90
CA TYR A 833 -18.61 12.50 -19.49
C TYR A 833 -18.59 11.19 -20.26
N GLY A 834 -17.73 11.14 -21.28
CA GLY A 834 -17.32 9.90 -21.93
C GLY A 834 -16.14 9.22 -21.24
N ASN A 835 -15.70 8.10 -21.82
CA ASN A 835 -14.51 7.36 -21.37
C ASN A 835 -13.23 8.22 -21.44
N THR A 836 -12.28 7.98 -20.53
CA THR A 836 -10.97 8.65 -20.55
C THR A 836 -10.04 8.03 -21.58
N ILE A 837 -9.26 8.86 -22.26
CA ILE A 837 -8.12 8.44 -23.08
C ILE A 837 -6.87 9.13 -22.57
N SER A 838 -5.80 8.36 -22.32
CA SER A 838 -4.49 8.89 -21.94
C SER A 838 -3.61 9.04 -23.18
N ILE A 839 -3.03 10.22 -23.38
CA ILE A 839 -2.09 10.50 -24.47
C ILE A 839 -0.87 11.26 -23.95
N LYS A 840 0.25 11.21 -24.68
CA LYS A 840 1.42 12.06 -24.43
C LYS A 840 1.69 12.93 -25.65
N THR A 841 1.76 14.24 -25.46
CA THR A 841 2.08 15.18 -26.56
C THR A 841 3.54 15.02 -27.00
N GLN A 842 3.83 15.40 -28.24
CA GLN A 842 5.18 15.31 -28.80
C GLN A 842 6.18 16.23 -28.06
N ASP A 843 7.45 15.84 -28.05
CA ASP A 843 8.54 16.64 -27.48
C ASP A 843 8.99 17.71 -28.49
N LYS A 844 8.79 18.97 -28.13
CA LYS A 844 9.15 20.12 -28.97
C LYS A 844 10.66 20.25 -29.15
N GLU A 845 11.46 20.03 -28.11
CA GLU A 845 12.92 20.21 -28.20
C GLU A 845 13.54 19.16 -29.11
N GLN A 846 13.07 17.91 -29.01
CA GLN A 846 13.50 16.85 -29.93
C GLN A 846 13.00 17.07 -31.36
N LEU A 847 11.76 17.55 -31.55
CA LEU A 847 11.27 17.94 -32.86
C LEU A 847 12.13 19.03 -33.48
N ASP A 848 12.44 20.09 -32.71
CA ASP A 848 13.27 21.21 -33.16
C ASP A 848 14.68 20.72 -33.56
N LEU A 849 15.29 19.79 -32.81
CA LEU A 849 16.58 19.19 -33.19
C LEU A 849 16.51 18.44 -34.52
N LEU A 850 15.38 17.78 -34.80
CA LEU A 850 15.16 16.99 -36.01
C LEU A 850 14.86 17.85 -37.24
N ASN A 851 14.03 18.89 -37.10
CA ASN A 851 13.44 19.62 -38.23
C ASN A 851 13.78 21.12 -38.29
N THR A 852 14.53 21.69 -37.34
CA THR A 852 14.97 23.09 -37.41
C THR A 852 16.49 23.25 -37.43
N SER A 853 16.97 24.15 -38.27
CA SER A 853 18.29 24.78 -38.16
C SER A 853 18.07 26.28 -37.87
N SER A 854 19.06 26.99 -37.35
CA SER A 854 18.88 28.35 -36.79
C SER A 854 18.01 29.29 -37.65
N GLY A 855 16.72 29.42 -37.28
CA GLY A 855 15.75 30.30 -37.96
C GLY A 855 15.07 29.73 -39.23
N THR A 856 15.16 28.44 -39.51
CA THR A 856 14.56 27.77 -40.67
C THR A 856 13.35 26.90 -40.28
N SER A 857 12.41 26.69 -41.22
CA SER A 857 11.24 25.80 -41.06
C SER A 857 11.52 24.35 -41.50
N SER A 858 12.78 23.99 -41.69
CA SER A 858 13.23 22.67 -42.11
C SER A 858 14.70 22.45 -41.80
N LYS A 859 15.12 21.19 -41.68
CA LYS A 859 16.51 20.77 -41.55
C LYS A 859 16.81 19.57 -42.43
N SER A 860 17.87 19.64 -43.23
CA SER A 860 18.31 18.54 -44.08
C SER A 860 19.45 17.73 -43.45
N TRP A 861 19.36 16.42 -43.61
CA TRP A 861 20.29 15.41 -43.10
C TRP A 861 20.87 14.60 -44.25
N VAL A 862 22.17 14.31 -44.17
CA VAL A 862 22.92 13.51 -45.14
C VAL A 862 23.78 12.47 -44.41
N ILE A 863 24.02 11.31 -45.03
CA ILE A 863 24.85 10.26 -44.40
C ILE A 863 26.25 10.79 -44.07
N ASN A 864 26.71 10.56 -42.84
CA ASN A 864 28.02 10.99 -42.37
C ASN A 864 29.11 9.99 -42.77
N LYS A 865 29.48 10.00 -44.06
CA LYS A 865 30.48 9.08 -44.65
C LYS A 865 31.87 9.09 -44.00
N ALA A 866 32.20 10.08 -43.16
CA ALA A 866 33.49 10.19 -42.50
C ALA A 866 33.61 9.33 -41.23
N VAL A 867 32.48 8.84 -40.68
CA VAL A 867 32.43 8.09 -39.43
C VAL A 867 32.45 6.58 -39.72
N PRO A 868 33.33 5.79 -39.08
CA PRO A 868 33.26 4.33 -39.18
C PRO A 868 31.92 3.80 -38.66
N GLY A 869 31.32 2.83 -39.36
CA GLY A 869 30.01 2.30 -39.02
C GLY A 869 28.84 3.24 -39.30
N HIS A 870 29.04 4.29 -40.12
CA HIS A 870 27.93 5.16 -40.56
C HIS A 870 26.82 4.41 -41.29
N ILE A 871 27.17 3.29 -41.92
CA ILE A 871 26.27 2.19 -42.27
C ILE A 871 26.80 0.93 -41.61
N GLY A 872 25.92 0.15 -41.01
CA GLY A 872 26.30 -1.12 -40.40
C GLY A 872 25.14 -2.09 -40.25
N VAL A 873 25.47 -3.31 -39.86
CA VAL A 873 24.48 -4.32 -39.49
C VAL A 873 24.95 -5.18 -38.33
N GLY A 874 24.00 -5.60 -37.48
CA GLY A 874 24.23 -6.40 -36.29
C GLY A 874 23.02 -7.28 -35.95
N PRO A 875 23.07 -8.00 -34.81
CA PRO A 875 21.94 -8.78 -34.31
C PRO A 875 20.74 -7.89 -34.01
N PHE A 876 19.53 -8.45 -34.16
CA PHE A 876 18.27 -7.79 -33.80
C PHE A 876 18.31 -7.18 -32.38
N GLY A 877 17.92 -5.92 -32.26
CA GLY A 877 17.94 -5.16 -31.01
C GLY A 877 19.33 -4.64 -30.59
N GLY A 878 20.38 -4.92 -31.38
CA GLY A 878 21.75 -4.47 -31.12
C GLY A 878 22.05 -3.03 -31.57
N GLU A 879 23.34 -2.69 -31.66
CA GLU A 879 23.87 -1.38 -32.06
C GLU A 879 24.06 -1.24 -33.58
N GLY A 880 23.77 -2.30 -34.34
CA GLY A 880 23.81 -2.32 -35.80
C GLY A 880 25.21 -2.14 -36.40
N THR A 881 26.25 -2.64 -35.73
CA THR A 881 27.65 -2.61 -36.23
C THR A 881 28.44 -3.89 -35.95
N GLU A 882 27.85 -4.83 -35.22
CA GLU A 882 28.52 -5.99 -34.63
C GLU A 882 28.90 -7.04 -35.67
N TRP A 883 28.16 -7.13 -36.78
CA TRP A 883 28.47 -8.06 -37.88
C TRP A 883 29.20 -7.36 -39.02
N PHE A 884 28.85 -6.10 -39.30
CA PHE A 884 29.53 -5.28 -40.28
C PHE A 884 29.40 -3.80 -39.92
N ALA A 885 30.50 -3.07 -40.08
CA ALA A 885 30.57 -1.63 -39.96
C ALA A 885 31.34 -1.08 -41.17
N ALA A 886 30.72 -0.19 -41.95
CA ALA A 886 31.36 0.39 -43.12
C ALA A 886 32.52 1.31 -42.71
N GLU A 887 33.69 1.13 -43.32
CA GLU A 887 34.81 2.06 -43.18
C GLU A 887 34.44 3.46 -43.74
N PRO A 888 35.14 4.52 -43.33
CA PRO A 888 34.94 5.84 -43.93
C PRO A 888 35.02 5.81 -45.47
N ASP A 889 34.14 6.54 -46.13
CA ASP A 889 34.03 6.65 -47.60
C ASP A 889 33.75 5.33 -48.35
N PHE A 890 33.34 4.25 -47.67
CA PHE A 890 33.18 2.92 -48.26
C PHE A 890 32.29 2.85 -49.53
N TYR A 891 31.21 3.63 -49.58
CA TYR A 891 30.26 3.65 -50.71
C TYR A 891 30.42 4.86 -51.65
N VAL A 892 31.60 5.49 -51.72
CA VAL A 892 31.82 6.64 -52.61
C VAL A 892 31.56 6.26 -54.07
N GLY A 893 30.82 7.11 -54.78
CA GLY A 893 30.44 6.92 -56.19
C GLY A 893 29.28 5.94 -56.40
N LYS A 894 28.54 5.59 -55.34
CA LYS A 894 27.39 4.67 -55.39
C LYS A 894 26.02 5.34 -55.21
N GLY A 895 25.96 6.68 -55.14
CA GLY A 895 24.72 7.45 -54.94
C GLY A 895 24.33 7.65 -53.47
N LEU A 896 24.67 6.71 -52.58
CA LEU A 896 24.27 6.74 -51.15
C LEU A 896 24.58 8.05 -50.41
N TYR A 897 25.73 8.67 -50.69
CA TYR A 897 26.16 9.87 -49.99
C TYR A 897 25.62 11.17 -50.60
N ASP A 898 24.87 11.06 -51.70
CA ASP A 898 24.18 12.18 -52.33
C ASP A 898 22.73 12.32 -51.80
N ASP A 899 22.23 11.31 -51.09
CA ASP A 899 20.90 11.27 -50.46
C ASP A 899 20.72 12.35 -49.38
N VAL A 900 19.57 13.04 -49.43
CA VAL A 900 19.19 14.10 -48.51
C VAL A 900 17.79 13.83 -47.97
N ILE A 901 17.66 13.83 -46.64
CA ILE A 901 16.35 13.76 -45.96
C ILE A 901 16.12 15.10 -45.29
N THR A 902 15.01 15.77 -45.60
CA THR A 902 14.64 17.06 -45.02
C THR A 902 13.41 16.88 -44.17
N PHE A 903 13.46 17.21 -42.89
CA PHE A 903 12.27 17.26 -42.04
C PHE A 903 11.79 18.70 -41.93
N HIS A 904 10.48 18.91 -42.05
CA HIS A 904 9.83 20.20 -41.98
C HIS A 904 9.08 20.38 -40.65
N THR A 905 8.90 21.63 -40.23
CA THR A 905 8.17 21.97 -38.99
C THR A 905 6.67 21.69 -39.07
N ASP A 906 6.12 21.47 -40.26
CA ASP A 906 4.71 21.14 -40.48
C ASP A 906 4.39 19.63 -40.38
N GLY A 907 5.38 18.80 -40.03
CA GLY A 907 5.21 17.36 -39.91
C GLY A 907 5.43 16.59 -41.22
N THR A 908 5.83 17.28 -42.29
CA THR A 908 6.24 16.64 -43.54
C THR A 908 7.74 16.35 -43.58
N TYR A 909 8.15 15.39 -44.39
CA TYR A 909 9.54 15.18 -44.77
C TYR A 909 9.68 15.18 -46.30
N ALA A 910 10.86 15.51 -46.79
CA ALA A 910 11.25 15.42 -48.19
C ALA A 910 12.48 14.52 -48.35
N TYR A 911 12.43 13.52 -49.23
CA TYR A 911 13.59 12.71 -49.61
C TYR A 911 14.05 13.04 -51.02
N ASP A 912 15.31 13.46 -51.15
CA ASP A 912 15.99 13.78 -52.40
C ASP A 912 17.17 12.81 -52.60
N PRO A 913 17.13 11.92 -53.61
CA PRO A 913 18.20 10.95 -53.88
C PRO A 913 19.48 11.58 -54.47
N GLY A 914 19.52 12.90 -54.61
CA GLY A 914 20.71 13.63 -55.01
C GLY A 914 21.08 13.45 -56.48
N VAL A 915 22.35 13.75 -56.80
CA VAL A 915 22.83 13.81 -58.19
C VAL A 915 22.84 12.40 -58.82
N GLY A 916 22.04 12.22 -59.87
CA GLY A 916 21.87 10.94 -60.56
C GLY A 916 20.63 10.16 -60.12
N GLY A 917 20.01 10.55 -59.00
CA GLY A 917 18.73 10.04 -58.52
C GLY A 917 18.73 8.54 -58.28
N THR A 918 19.82 7.98 -57.75
CA THR A 918 19.99 6.54 -57.54
C THR A 918 20.17 6.16 -56.09
N VAL A 919 19.42 5.17 -55.63
CA VAL A 919 19.45 4.63 -54.26
C VAL A 919 20.08 3.24 -54.26
N LEU A 920 20.84 2.92 -53.22
CA LEU A 920 21.42 1.59 -53.03
C LEU A 920 20.41 0.59 -52.46
N VAL A 921 20.35 -0.59 -53.07
CA VAL A 921 19.39 -1.64 -52.74
C VAL A 921 20.06 -3.01 -52.75
N GLU A 922 19.71 -3.86 -51.78
CA GLU A 922 20.12 -5.26 -51.75
C GLU A 922 19.54 -6.07 -52.92
N ASN A 923 20.30 -7.02 -53.45
CA ASN A 923 19.82 -7.81 -54.60
C ASN A 923 18.59 -8.67 -54.28
N SER A 924 18.39 -9.01 -53.01
CA SER A 924 17.23 -9.77 -52.52
C SER A 924 15.93 -8.97 -52.51
N VAL A 925 16.00 -7.64 -52.53
CA VAL A 925 14.82 -6.77 -52.58
C VAL A 925 14.14 -6.96 -53.93
N THR A 926 12.85 -7.23 -53.95
CA THR A 926 12.06 -7.43 -55.18
C THR A 926 11.01 -6.36 -55.38
N ILE A 927 10.69 -5.61 -54.33
CA ILE A 927 9.76 -4.49 -54.34
C ILE A 927 10.60 -3.22 -54.47
N VAL A 928 10.40 -2.46 -55.55
CA VAL A 928 11.20 -1.27 -55.82
C VAL A 928 10.28 -0.10 -56.10
N PRO A 929 10.28 0.95 -55.26
CA PRO A 929 9.57 2.18 -55.54
C PRO A 929 10.14 2.83 -56.82
N TYR A 930 9.28 3.18 -57.79
CA TYR A 930 9.60 4.11 -58.89
C TYR A 930 10.78 3.77 -59.83
N ALA A 931 11.05 2.48 -60.10
CA ALA A 931 12.23 2.07 -60.87
C ALA A 931 12.14 2.22 -62.41
N ASN A 932 13.18 2.80 -63.03
CA ASN A 932 13.51 2.67 -64.46
C ASN A 932 14.99 2.24 -64.67
N GLY A 933 15.25 0.93 -64.75
CA GLY A 933 16.51 0.33 -65.23
C GLY A 933 17.72 0.38 -64.26
N ILE A 934 18.52 -0.71 -64.21
CA ILE A 934 19.73 -0.86 -63.36
C ILE A 934 20.82 -1.68 -64.05
N SER A 935 22.09 -1.39 -63.77
CA SER A 935 23.21 -2.35 -63.79
C SER A 935 24.30 -1.93 -62.79
N TYR A 936 24.78 -2.84 -61.94
CA TYR A 936 26.19 -3.27 -61.76
C TYR A 936 26.29 -4.29 -60.60
N GLY A 937 27.25 -5.22 -60.67
CA GLY A 937 27.34 -6.41 -59.81
C GLY A 937 28.11 -6.26 -58.50
N GLY A 938 27.83 -7.19 -57.57
CA GLY A 938 28.49 -7.34 -56.26
C GLY A 938 27.54 -7.22 -55.06
N GLY A 939 26.53 -8.10 -54.94
CA GLY A 939 25.61 -8.13 -53.78
C GLY A 939 24.54 -7.03 -53.75
N LEU A 940 24.89 -5.81 -54.18
CA LEU A 940 24.01 -4.63 -54.23
C LEU A 940 23.71 -4.19 -55.67
N ARG A 941 22.63 -3.43 -55.86
CA ARG A 941 22.26 -2.77 -57.12
C ARG A 941 21.75 -1.33 -56.88
N GLY A 942 22.00 -0.41 -57.82
CA GLY A 942 21.53 0.98 -57.74
C GLY A 942 20.22 1.18 -58.51
N VAL A 943 19.18 1.71 -57.87
CA VAL A 943 17.86 1.95 -58.47
C VAL A 943 17.65 3.44 -58.72
N SER A 944 17.23 3.85 -59.93
CA SER A 944 16.77 5.22 -60.15
C SER A 944 15.40 5.47 -59.51
N VAL A 945 15.29 6.51 -58.67
CA VAL A 945 14.05 6.96 -58.02
C VAL A 945 13.64 8.29 -58.66
N GLY A 946 12.41 8.34 -59.19
CA GLY A 946 12.01 9.29 -60.23
C GLY A 946 11.77 10.74 -59.80
N ASP A 947 11.46 11.02 -58.54
CA ASP A 947 11.13 12.38 -58.04
C ASP A 947 11.41 12.50 -56.53
N VAL A 948 11.51 13.74 -56.02
CA VAL A 948 11.55 14.04 -54.57
C VAL A 948 10.23 13.61 -53.94
N LEU A 949 10.29 12.74 -52.93
CA LEU A 949 9.11 12.30 -52.19
C LEU A 949 8.82 13.30 -51.06
N ILE A 950 7.60 13.83 -50.99
CA ILE A 950 7.12 14.65 -49.86
C ILE A 950 5.90 13.96 -49.26
N SER A 951 5.95 13.68 -47.96
CA SER A 951 4.83 13.07 -47.24
C SER A 951 4.91 13.37 -45.75
N ASP A 952 3.87 13.04 -45.01
CA ASP A 952 3.84 13.15 -43.56
C ASP A 952 4.69 12.06 -42.92
N TYR A 953 5.33 12.35 -41.80
CA TYR A 953 5.96 11.36 -40.94
C TYR A 953 5.40 11.48 -39.52
N SER A 954 5.58 10.43 -38.71
CA SER A 954 5.33 10.52 -37.28
C SER A 954 6.63 10.38 -36.49
N PHE A 955 6.77 11.18 -35.45
CA PHE A 955 7.90 11.11 -34.52
C PHE A 955 7.41 11.25 -33.08
N ASN A 956 7.81 10.29 -32.24
CA ASN A 956 7.41 10.24 -30.84
C ASN A 956 8.60 10.40 -29.86
N GLY A 957 9.75 10.85 -30.37
CA GLY A 957 11.00 10.95 -29.59
C GLY A 957 11.88 9.71 -29.63
N VAL A 958 11.30 8.53 -29.85
CA VAL A 958 12.01 7.24 -29.87
C VAL A 958 12.04 6.63 -31.26
N HIS A 959 10.95 6.78 -32.02
CA HIS A 959 10.81 6.24 -33.37
C HIS A 959 10.39 7.32 -34.36
N ILE A 960 10.98 7.28 -35.55
CA ILE A 960 10.50 7.98 -36.74
C ILE A 960 9.81 6.93 -37.61
N VAL A 961 8.54 7.12 -37.90
CA VAL A 961 7.76 6.24 -38.77
C VAL A 961 7.42 7.00 -40.04
N PHE A 962 7.84 6.44 -41.17
CA PHE A 962 7.50 6.96 -42.48
C PHE A 962 6.32 6.19 -43.10
N PRO A 963 5.67 6.72 -44.15
CA PRO A 963 4.70 5.97 -44.94
C PRO A 963 5.34 4.74 -45.57
N GLU A 964 4.54 3.68 -45.81
CA GLU A 964 5.00 2.53 -46.59
C GLU A 964 5.62 2.97 -47.92
N MET A 965 6.62 2.22 -48.39
CA MET A 965 7.42 2.46 -49.58
C MET A 965 8.36 3.67 -49.51
N THR A 966 8.56 4.24 -48.32
CA THR A 966 9.55 5.31 -48.10
C THR A 966 10.98 4.79 -48.18
N VAL A 967 11.85 5.55 -48.84
CA VAL A 967 13.27 5.26 -49.00
C VAL A 967 14.10 6.16 -48.08
N VAL A 968 15.00 5.56 -47.30
CA VAL A 968 15.90 6.26 -46.37
C VAL A 968 17.35 5.90 -46.71
N SER A 969 17.83 6.37 -47.87
CA SER A 969 19.18 6.20 -48.44
C SER A 969 19.59 4.76 -48.87
N TYR A 970 19.38 3.74 -48.03
CA TYR A 970 19.73 2.35 -48.33
C TYR A 970 18.62 1.38 -47.97
N ILE A 971 18.31 0.45 -48.89
CA ILE A 971 17.21 -0.52 -48.75
C ILE A 971 17.79 -1.94 -48.60
N PRO A 972 17.82 -2.49 -47.37
CA PRO A 972 18.40 -3.82 -47.13
C PRO A 972 17.42 -4.97 -47.38
N SER A 973 16.10 -4.74 -47.31
CA SER A 973 15.09 -5.78 -47.46
C SER A 973 13.75 -5.19 -47.94
N ASN A 974 12.84 -6.06 -48.42
CA ASN A 974 11.46 -5.66 -48.74
C ASN A 974 10.70 -5.20 -47.48
N TRP A 975 11.01 -5.77 -46.32
CA TRP A 975 10.32 -5.48 -45.08
C TRP A 975 10.54 -4.03 -44.65
N VAL A 976 11.75 -3.50 -44.83
CA VAL A 976 12.06 -2.10 -44.52
C VAL A 976 11.20 -1.12 -45.29
N LEU A 977 10.82 -1.44 -46.53
CA LEU A 977 9.90 -0.61 -47.31
C LEU A 977 8.46 -0.72 -46.81
N LEU A 978 8.02 -1.89 -46.38
CA LEU A 978 6.66 -2.11 -45.91
C LEU A 978 6.44 -1.62 -44.47
N ASN A 979 7.51 -1.48 -43.68
CA ASN A 979 7.45 -1.05 -42.29
C ASN A 979 8.59 -0.07 -41.96
N PRO A 980 8.69 1.12 -42.58
CA PRO A 980 9.83 2.02 -42.43
C PRO A 980 9.80 2.77 -41.09
N THR A 981 10.05 2.03 -40.01
CA THR A 981 10.08 2.50 -38.62
C THR A 981 11.50 2.46 -38.08
N TYR A 982 12.06 3.63 -37.81
CA TYR A 982 13.45 3.78 -37.39
C TYR A 982 13.51 4.22 -35.93
N ARG A 983 14.24 3.47 -35.12
CA ARG A 983 14.56 3.84 -33.74
C ARG A 983 15.67 4.90 -33.74
N VAL A 984 15.43 5.99 -33.03
CA VAL A 984 16.39 7.09 -32.84
C VAL A 984 17.29 6.74 -31.67
N VAL A 985 18.59 6.58 -31.92
CA VAL A 985 19.61 6.29 -30.89
C VAL A 985 20.31 7.57 -30.42
N SER A 986 20.56 8.48 -31.35
CA SER A 986 21.17 9.78 -31.08
C SER A 986 20.46 10.81 -31.93
N LEU A 987 20.04 11.91 -31.31
CA LEU A 987 19.53 13.09 -31.99
C LEU A 987 20.10 14.32 -31.29
N THR A 988 21.05 14.97 -31.94
CA THR A 988 21.69 16.20 -31.49
C THR A 988 21.62 17.24 -32.59
N LYS A 989 22.12 18.45 -32.35
CA LYS A 989 22.20 19.46 -33.39
C LYS A 989 23.06 19.02 -34.60
N ASP A 990 24.06 18.16 -34.38
CA ASP A 990 25.09 17.79 -35.36
C ASP A 990 25.01 16.31 -35.82
N GLU A 991 24.14 15.50 -35.22
CA GLU A 991 24.11 14.05 -35.44
C GLU A 991 22.69 13.48 -35.31
N LEU A 992 22.34 12.58 -36.22
CA LEU A 992 21.15 11.74 -36.15
C LEU A 992 21.55 10.29 -36.41
N ILE A 993 21.38 9.41 -35.43
CA ILE A 993 21.63 7.97 -35.56
C ILE A 993 20.30 7.25 -35.54
N LEU A 994 20.02 6.52 -36.62
CA LEU A 994 18.84 5.71 -36.80
C LEU A 994 19.21 4.23 -36.83
N LEU A 995 18.44 3.41 -36.14
CA LEU A 995 18.48 1.95 -36.21
C LEU A 995 17.16 1.42 -36.79
N MET A 996 17.26 0.40 -37.63
CA MET A 996 16.12 -0.29 -38.22
C MET A 996 16.19 -1.76 -37.82
N ASP A 997 15.25 -2.18 -36.98
CA ASP A 997 15.16 -3.55 -36.47
C ASP A 997 14.27 -4.39 -37.42
N ASP A 998 14.88 -5.24 -38.25
CA ASP A 998 14.18 -6.14 -39.19
C ASP A 998 14.04 -7.53 -38.54
N ASP A 999 12.86 -7.78 -37.98
CA ASP A 999 12.49 -9.02 -37.29
C ASP A 999 12.40 -10.22 -38.25
N THR A 1000 12.09 -9.99 -39.52
CA THR A 1000 11.94 -11.06 -40.52
C THR A 1000 13.27 -11.76 -40.83
N VAL A 1001 14.38 -11.03 -40.72
CA VAL A 1001 15.74 -11.55 -40.88
C VAL A 1001 16.56 -11.54 -39.60
N ASN A 1002 15.97 -11.08 -38.49
CA ASN A 1002 16.59 -10.99 -37.17
C ASN A 1002 17.90 -10.15 -37.19
N MET A 1003 17.87 -8.99 -37.85
CA MET A 1003 19.01 -8.10 -38.03
C MET A 1003 18.64 -6.65 -37.67
N THR A 1004 19.62 -5.88 -37.20
CA THR A 1004 19.49 -4.43 -36.99
C THR A 1004 20.42 -3.68 -37.92
N TRP A 1005 19.88 -2.76 -38.72
CA TRP A 1005 20.64 -1.90 -39.62
C TRP A 1005 20.86 -0.52 -39.01
N ARG A 1006 22.07 0.04 -39.18
CA ARG A 1006 22.44 1.36 -38.66
C ARG A 1006 22.65 2.38 -39.76
N PHE A 1007 22.23 3.61 -39.49
CA PHE A 1007 22.42 4.79 -40.33
C PHE A 1007 22.85 5.99 -39.49
N VAL A 1008 23.98 6.62 -39.82
CA VAL A 1008 24.48 7.83 -39.14
C VAL A 1008 24.44 9.00 -40.09
N PHE A 1009 23.70 10.03 -39.72
CA PHE A 1009 23.52 11.26 -40.47
C PHE A 1009 24.17 12.45 -39.77
N LYS A 1010 24.46 13.48 -40.57
CA LYS A 1010 24.85 14.82 -40.11
C LYS A 1010 24.03 15.89 -40.86
N PRO A 1011 23.92 17.12 -40.33
CA PRO A 1011 23.30 18.21 -41.07
C PRO A 1011 23.99 18.47 -42.41
N LYS A 1012 23.19 18.81 -43.43
CA LYS A 1012 23.70 19.28 -44.72
C LYS A 1012 24.31 20.66 -44.55
N VAL A 1013 25.48 20.91 -45.15
CA VAL A 1013 26.31 22.12 -44.93
C VAL A 1013 25.61 23.45 -45.27
N ALA A 1014 24.50 23.45 -46.00
CA ALA A 1014 23.71 24.67 -46.23
C ALA A 1014 22.86 25.11 -45.02
N ASP A 1015 22.72 24.24 -44.02
CA ASP A 1015 21.90 24.42 -42.81
C ASP A 1015 22.76 24.67 -41.53
N ILE A 1016 24.07 24.90 -41.69
CA ILE A 1016 25.04 25.29 -40.64
C ILE A 1016 25.44 26.75 -40.89
#